data_AF-G3W2K6-F1
#
_entry.id   AF-G3W2K6-F1
#
_cell.length_a   1.000
_cell.length_b   1.000
_cell.length_c   1.000
_cell.angle_alpha   90.00
_cell.angle_beta   90.00
_cell.angle_gamma   90.00
#
_symmetry.space_group_name_H-M   'P 1'
#
loop_
_entity.id
_entity.type
_entity.pdbx_description
1 polymer ?
#
loop_
_entity_poly.entity_id
_entity_poly.type
_entity_poly.pdbx_seq_one_letter_code
_entity_poly.pdbx_strand_id
1 'polypeptide(L)'
;MSTAAERKFINIRKRLDQLGYRQPLSIDCLPLVEKLFSDLVHTTESLRKAKLFAGKAEKETTNFDYVLEPYRNENARLTRENNELHLDLLRTKEQSEISIKGGRKRGIPFRRQRMQIDQPVPPSGISAYPVPQPNDPYIADLLQVADNRIFELQEEICHLQGKLAVVENALDNSCKQIELRDREIERLSVALDGGRSHDVLSLESRNQNNEKLITHLNIQIDFLQQTNRDLENRIQELLDSKKTVTSEVLTLSNKNETLSRRLNEIDHIAHQMERHREEILESTDKQLVEAELEIKRLQCEMRAHEETIAKLKMELSLCHKEKARLSDEVVLKTDLETIINQIEHEKNRLARKVESFASIEKELVLELERMKKEHGITHRKKSSSRLDIFVKSVEEERDHYKKELERLQKIIKHRSISTRSSRCERNLSIRSPEKGTYISELSMITKERDELQSMLDKFENHMGEIQCNVKLLTAERDKLSDLYNKAQHDLSALRKETTHSLPSQDVLCLMEKEKETALSDLRLMIVEKEALREKLKNIQELAIVGKTEMEKNMEDLENINYELETERCDLKSKVSMMKETIESLENKLKLQYHKLIHVADDSSQQKTALNSLKIINEQLQRAVDDCQHRFAIKSEELQAAQMQIASLEEKINRLTCKITSQDDELVALKNTICVIDKEKDYLQEVVDEKTEKIASSEDNIATKEKTISHLQVTLSDVESTIGRLQDLINNRERELASVQRQLDENQIELAELERARDIALKENRRLQDDLATMARENQAISLELEQAICEKEEMKNRVHNYITEVSRCESLMAAKEQENQDLLGKFQMLHSRAEDLEIKAHHAEGESSSIRLELLSVDTDRRHLRERVDLLEKEIQEHINAHHAYESQISSMTKTLSKLEEKLRCEHDEKATILSDLSSLRELCIKLDSSKEFIARQLASKNIEYERVLEEVETAKTEAELLKKQLSSERITVDNLETLLATNRDKEFQSHITSHEKDSEILRLQDMLAISESKLSSHIRETNALRAKIAQFQSDHEVLKRQLTTEQFERERAIQEMRRHGLASTLWTSSPCRSPSRTSPSHTSPSLTSPSRTSPSRSSPSHRSPSRKSSNSPDHSHLR
;
A
#
# COMPACT_ATOMS: atom_id res chain seq x y z
N MET A 1 6.45 -22.72 -10.38
CA MET A 1 6.67 -21.38 -9.80
C MET A 1 7.57 -21.37 -8.55
N SER A 2 7.58 -22.38 -7.67
CA SER A 2 8.20 -22.26 -6.34
C SER A 2 9.75 -22.16 -6.27
N THR A 3 10.47 -22.85 -7.16
CA THR A 3 11.88 -23.23 -6.95
C THR A 3 12.90 -22.09 -6.89
N ALA A 4 12.59 -20.89 -7.39
CA ALA A 4 13.50 -19.74 -7.31
C ALA A 4 13.47 -19.05 -5.94
N ALA A 5 12.27 -18.89 -5.36
CA ALA A 5 12.08 -18.30 -4.04
C ALA A 5 12.65 -19.22 -2.95
N GLU A 6 12.39 -20.53 -3.04
CA GLU A 6 12.94 -21.55 -2.14
C GLU A 6 14.48 -21.54 -2.11
N ARG A 7 15.13 -21.45 -3.28
CA ARG A 7 16.61 -21.37 -3.38
C ARG A 7 17.16 -20.10 -2.72
N LYS A 8 16.52 -18.93 -2.95
CA LYS A 8 16.89 -17.68 -2.26
C LYS A 8 16.70 -17.81 -0.75
N PHE A 9 15.56 -18.34 -0.31
CA PHE A 9 15.24 -18.56 1.10
C PHE A 9 16.29 -19.41 1.80
N ILE A 10 16.63 -20.58 1.23
CA ILE A 10 17.65 -21.49 1.76
C ILE A 10 19.03 -20.82 1.82
N ASN A 11 19.39 -20.01 0.82
CA ASN A 11 20.71 -19.36 0.75
C ASN A 11 20.84 -18.22 1.78
N ILE A 12 19.85 -17.35 1.87
CA ILE A 12 19.78 -16.27 2.87
C ILE A 12 19.69 -16.86 4.28
N ARG A 13 18.89 -17.91 4.48
CA ARG A 13 18.80 -18.63 5.75
C ARG A 13 20.16 -19.17 6.20
N LYS A 14 20.89 -19.86 5.31
CA LYS A 14 22.25 -20.34 5.61
C LYS A 14 23.21 -19.22 6.02
N ARG A 15 23.15 -18.05 5.36
CA ARG A 15 23.97 -16.88 5.72
C ARG A 15 23.58 -16.27 7.06
N LEU A 16 22.29 -16.25 7.41
CA LEU A 16 21.79 -15.79 8.70
C LEU A 16 22.16 -16.75 9.84
N ASP A 17 22.02 -18.06 9.63
CA ASP A 17 22.46 -19.09 10.60
C ASP A 17 23.98 -19.04 10.84
N GLN A 18 24.78 -18.72 9.81
CA GLN A 18 26.23 -18.49 9.94
C GLN A 18 26.58 -17.25 10.77
N LEU A 19 25.72 -16.22 10.78
CA LEU A 19 25.84 -15.05 11.68
C LEU A 19 25.09 -15.24 13.01
N GLY A 20 24.53 -16.43 13.28
CA GLY A 20 23.83 -16.75 14.54
C GLY A 20 22.36 -16.33 14.62
N TYR A 21 21.80 -15.69 13.59
CA TYR A 21 20.39 -15.27 13.55
C TYR A 21 19.46 -16.45 13.27
N ARG A 22 19.05 -17.15 14.35
CA ARG A 22 18.29 -18.39 14.26
C ARG A 22 16.76 -18.23 14.25
N GLN A 23 16.23 -17.03 14.49
CA GLN A 23 14.79 -16.70 14.54
C GLN A 23 14.04 -17.17 13.28
N PRO A 24 12.76 -17.59 13.38
CA PRO A 24 11.99 -18.03 12.21
C PRO A 24 11.79 -16.89 11.19
N LEU A 25 11.91 -17.20 9.91
CA LEU A 25 11.77 -16.26 8.79
C LEU A 25 10.63 -16.75 7.88
N SER A 26 9.65 -15.88 7.59
CA SER A 26 8.64 -16.13 6.57
C SER A 26 9.18 -15.85 5.17
N ILE A 27 8.58 -16.48 4.15
CA ILE A 27 8.97 -16.27 2.75
C ILE A 27 8.67 -14.83 2.29
N ASP A 28 7.62 -14.21 2.83
CA ASP A 28 7.20 -12.85 2.47
C ASP A 28 8.20 -11.78 2.91
N CYS A 29 8.88 -12.00 4.04
CA CYS A 29 9.94 -11.11 4.55
C CYS A 29 11.28 -11.27 3.80
N LEU A 30 11.42 -12.28 2.95
CA LEU A 30 12.68 -12.62 2.28
C LEU A 30 13.31 -11.47 1.47
N PRO A 31 12.57 -10.68 0.66
CA PRO A 31 13.19 -9.63 -0.16
C PRO A 31 13.74 -8.46 0.67
N LEU A 32 13.10 -8.14 1.80
CA LEU A 32 13.56 -7.11 2.72
C LEU A 32 14.83 -7.56 3.45
N VAL A 33 14.84 -8.81 3.93
CA VAL A 33 16.01 -9.39 4.62
C VAL A 33 17.18 -9.64 3.64
N GLU A 34 16.90 -9.95 2.36
CA GLU A 34 17.93 -10.00 1.30
C GLU A 34 18.62 -8.64 1.11
N LYS A 35 17.84 -7.55 1.06
CA LYS A 35 18.38 -6.17 1.02
C LYS A 35 19.17 -5.82 2.27
N LEU A 36 18.56 -5.91 3.46
CA LEU A 36 19.20 -5.51 4.72
C LEU A 36 20.50 -6.29 4.98
N PHE A 37 20.56 -7.57 4.61
CA PHE A 37 21.80 -8.35 4.68
C PHE A 37 22.85 -7.86 3.66
N SER A 38 22.44 -7.53 2.43
CA SER A 38 23.34 -6.96 1.41
C SER A 38 23.91 -5.60 1.85
N ASP A 39 23.07 -4.73 2.41
CA ASP A 39 23.45 -3.41 2.90
C ASP A 39 24.38 -3.51 4.12
N LEU A 40 24.15 -4.48 5.02
CA LEU A 40 25.04 -4.78 6.15
C LEU A 40 26.41 -5.32 5.69
N VAL A 41 26.45 -6.16 4.66
CA VAL A 41 27.73 -6.61 4.06
C VAL A 41 28.45 -5.44 3.39
N HIS A 42 27.75 -4.62 2.60
CA HIS A 42 28.36 -3.47 1.93
C HIS A 42 28.91 -2.44 2.92
N THR A 43 28.17 -2.13 4.00
CA THR A 43 28.61 -1.19 5.04
C THR A 43 29.77 -1.74 5.87
N THR A 44 29.77 -3.03 6.24
CA THR A 44 30.90 -3.65 6.95
C THR A 44 32.16 -3.76 6.09
N GLU A 45 32.05 -4.07 4.80
CA GLU A 45 33.18 -3.99 3.87
C GLU A 45 33.69 -2.56 3.69
N SER A 46 32.79 -1.58 3.58
CA SER A 46 33.15 -0.16 3.43
C SER A 46 33.87 0.36 4.68
N LEU A 47 33.38 0.01 5.87
CA LEU A 47 34.05 0.30 7.15
C LEU A 47 35.42 -0.38 7.24
N ARG A 48 35.56 -1.62 6.76
CA ARG A 48 36.85 -2.32 6.70
C ARG A 48 37.84 -1.64 5.75
N LYS A 49 37.38 -1.20 4.57
CA LYS A 49 38.17 -0.43 3.59
C LYS A 49 38.58 0.93 4.19
N ALA A 50 37.66 1.66 4.80
CA ALA A 50 37.93 2.94 5.47
C ALA A 50 38.95 2.81 6.61
N LYS A 51 38.83 1.79 7.48
CA LYS A 51 39.83 1.52 8.54
C LYS A 51 41.20 1.15 7.98
N LEU A 52 41.26 0.42 6.87
CA LEU A 52 42.52 0.13 6.16
C LEU A 52 43.15 1.37 5.53
N PHE A 53 42.34 2.33 5.08
CA PHE A 53 42.82 3.60 4.53
C PHE A 53 43.31 4.54 5.64
N ALA A 54 42.54 4.67 6.74
CA ALA A 54 42.95 5.43 7.92
C ALA A 54 44.26 4.90 8.51
N GLY A 55 44.37 3.59 8.75
CA GLY A 55 45.60 2.95 9.25
C GLY A 55 46.77 2.92 8.26
N LYS A 56 46.59 3.37 7.01
CA LYS A 56 47.68 3.73 6.08
C LYS A 56 48.04 5.20 6.21
N ALA A 57 47.05 6.10 6.15
CA ALA A 57 47.24 7.53 6.31
C ALA A 57 47.94 7.88 7.65
N GLU A 58 47.56 7.23 8.76
CA GLU A 58 48.24 7.34 10.06
C GLU A 58 49.73 6.99 9.95
N LYS A 59 50.07 5.87 9.30
CA LYS A 59 51.46 5.42 9.12
C LYS A 59 52.25 6.33 8.19
N GLU A 60 51.62 6.82 7.13
CA GLU A 60 52.20 7.81 6.23
C GLU A 60 52.46 9.11 7.00
N THR A 61 51.54 9.60 7.83
CA THR A 61 51.78 10.76 8.69
C THR A 61 52.88 10.55 9.73
N THR A 62 52.97 9.37 10.38
CA THR A 62 54.09 9.10 11.32
C THR A 62 55.43 9.02 10.60
N ASN A 63 55.46 8.51 9.37
CA ASN A 63 56.67 8.49 8.55
C ASN A 63 57.06 9.92 8.12
N PHE A 64 56.09 10.76 7.74
CA PHE A 64 56.36 12.17 7.44
C PHE A 64 56.82 12.96 8.66
N ASP A 65 56.22 12.77 9.84
CA ASP A 65 56.71 13.42 11.07
C ASP A 65 58.13 12.97 11.43
N TYR A 66 58.46 11.68 11.30
CA TYR A 66 59.83 11.17 11.53
C TYR A 66 60.85 11.75 10.53
N VAL A 67 60.47 11.91 9.26
CA VAL A 67 61.33 12.57 8.25
C VAL A 67 61.43 14.08 8.48
N LEU A 68 60.38 14.73 8.99
CA LEU A 68 60.36 16.17 9.28
C LEU A 68 61.04 16.54 10.60
N GLU A 69 61.11 15.63 11.58
CA GLU A 69 61.75 15.86 12.89
C GLU A 69 63.20 16.36 12.81
N PRO A 70 64.14 15.77 12.03
CA PRO A 70 65.48 16.31 11.87
C PRO A 70 65.48 17.71 11.25
N TYR A 71 64.61 18.00 10.27
CA TYR A 71 64.49 19.34 9.68
C TYR A 71 63.90 20.37 10.65
N ARG A 72 62.93 19.98 11.49
CA ARG A 72 62.41 20.83 12.59
C ARG A 72 63.50 21.15 13.60
N ASN A 73 64.28 20.16 14.00
CA ASN A 73 65.39 20.32 14.95
C ASN A 73 66.52 21.18 14.38
N GLU A 74 66.88 21.01 13.10
CA GLU A 74 67.90 21.82 12.44
C GLU A 74 67.42 23.25 12.19
N ASN A 75 66.17 23.46 11.78
CA ASN A 75 65.60 24.81 11.66
C ASN A 75 65.51 25.52 13.03
N ALA A 76 65.23 24.78 14.11
CA ALA A 76 65.31 25.27 15.49
C ALA A 76 66.76 25.48 15.99
N ARG A 77 67.77 24.87 15.36
CA ARG A 77 69.20 25.15 15.60
C ARG A 77 69.61 26.43 14.87
N LEU A 78 69.36 26.50 13.57
CA LEU A 78 69.65 27.65 12.71
C LEU A 78 68.91 28.92 13.17
N THR A 79 67.67 28.81 13.67
CA THR A 79 66.95 29.96 14.25
C THR A 79 67.63 30.49 15.52
N ARG A 80 68.21 29.63 16.36
CA ARG A 80 68.97 30.07 17.54
C ARG A 80 70.30 30.70 17.13
N GLU A 81 71.05 30.04 16.24
CA GLU A 81 72.33 30.52 15.73
C GLU A 81 72.19 31.87 15.01
N ASN A 82 71.13 32.06 14.22
CA ASN A 82 70.81 33.33 13.58
C ASN A 82 70.46 34.43 14.61
N ASN A 83 69.67 34.11 15.64
CA ASN A 83 69.37 35.04 16.72
C ASN A 83 70.61 35.42 17.55
N GLU A 84 71.52 34.48 17.82
CA GLU A 84 72.80 34.75 18.50
C GLU A 84 73.72 35.62 17.64
N LEU A 85 73.89 35.30 16.34
CA LEU A 85 74.62 36.13 15.39
C LEU A 85 74.02 37.53 15.24
N HIS A 86 72.69 37.67 15.27
CA HIS A 86 72.00 38.96 15.23
C HIS A 86 72.20 39.75 16.53
N LEU A 87 72.28 39.10 17.69
CA LEU A 87 72.64 39.73 18.97
C LEU A 87 74.10 40.17 19.02
N ASP A 88 75.03 39.39 18.47
CA ASP A 88 76.44 39.78 18.38
C ASP A 88 76.71 40.84 17.30
N LEU A 89 75.95 40.86 16.20
CA LEU A 89 75.89 41.99 15.26
C LEU A 89 75.36 43.26 15.95
N LEU A 90 74.36 43.16 16.82
CA LEU A 90 73.90 44.29 17.64
C LEU A 90 74.99 44.78 18.60
N ARG A 91 75.62 43.88 19.38
CA ARG A 91 76.72 44.23 20.31
C ARG A 91 77.92 44.85 19.61
N THR A 92 78.37 44.28 18.49
CA THR A 92 79.50 44.82 17.71
C THR A 92 79.14 46.15 17.05
N LYS A 93 77.90 46.33 16.59
CA LYS A 93 77.40 47.62 16.11
C LYS A 93 77.36 48.66 17.23
N GLU A 94 76.83 48.34 18.41
CA GLU A 94 76.83 49.23 19.59
C GLU A 94 78.25 49.63 20.00
N GLN A 95 79.19 48.68 20.07
CA GLN A 95 80.60 48.95 20.31
C GLN A 95 81.21 49.87 19.24
N SER A 96 80.86 49.67 17.97
CA SER A 96 81.30 50.54 16.87
C SER A 96 80.71 51.96 16.98
N GLU A 97 79.43 52.11 17.34
CA GLU A 97 78.79 53.41 17.51
C GLU A 97 79.30 54.18 18.73
N ILE A 98 79.66 53.47 19.81
CA ILE A 98 80.35 54.05 20.97
C ILE A 98 81.75 54.56 20.56
N SER A 99 82.50 53.78 19.78
CA SER A 99 83.82 54.16 19.26
C SER A 99 83.76 55.38 18.32
N ILE A 100 82.80 55.40 17.39
CA ILE A 100 82.64 56.46 16.38
C ILE A 100 82.27 57.82 17.01
N LYS A 101 81.62 57.84 18.18
CA LYS A 101 81.24 59.10 18.87
C LYS A 101 82.39 59.79 19.62
N GLY A 102 83.60 59.21 19.67
CA GLY A 102 84.78 59.77 20.37
C GLY A 102 85.77 60.63 19.54
N GLY A 103 85.53 60.85 18.25
CA GLY A 103 86.58 61.22 17.29
C GLY A 103 87.06 62.70 17.20
N ARG A 104 87.81 63.24 18.17
CA ARG A 104 88.72 64.41 18.02
C ARG A 104 89.91 64.30 19.01
N LYS A 105 91.20 64.45 18.66
CA LYS A 105 91.91 64.91 17.44
C LYS A 105 93.14 64.04 17.09
N ARG A 106 93.68 64.26 15.89
CA ARG A 106 94.80 63.57 15.19
C ARG A 106 96.18 63.68 15.88
N GLY A 107 97.06 62.70 15.58
CA GLY A 107 98.53 62.80 15.67
C GLY A 107 99.23 61.61 15.00
N ILE A 108 99.90 61.81 13.85
CA ILE A 108 100.58 60.78 13.04
C ILE A 108 102.10 61.07 13.00
N PRO A 109 103.00 60.05 12.98
CA PRO A 109 104.40 60.21 13.40
C PRO A 109 105.41 60.42 12.25
N PHE A 110 106.65 60.78 12.58
CA PHE A 110 107.79 60.71 11.64
C PHE A 110 109.16 60.45 12.28
N ARG A 111 109.98 59.69 11.52
CA ARG A 111 111.45 59.61 11.47
C ARG A 111 112.29 59.00 12.63
N ARG A 112 112.79 57.81 12.30
CA ARG A 112 114.22 57.38 12.31
C ARG A 112 114.93 57.16 13.66
N GLN A 113 114.98 55.87 14.00
CA GLN A 113 116.14 55.16 14.56
C GLN A 113 117.51 55.80 14.28
N ARG A 114 118.28 56.05 15.34
CA ARG A 114 119.73 55.81 15.41
C ARG A 114 120.07 55.23 16.78
N MET A 115 120.98 54.26 16.79
CA MET A 115 121.54 53.67 18.00
C MET A 115 123.00 54.07 18.08
N GLN A 116 123.44 54.60 19.22
CA GLN A 116 124.85 54.80 19.55
C GLN A 116 125.02 54.71 21.07
N ILE A 117 126.16 54.17 21.48
CA ILE A 117 126.50 53.75 22.85
C ILE A 117 127.69 54.61 23.32
N ASP A 118 128.01 54.57 24.62
CA ASP A 118 129.13 55.25 25.30
C ASP A 118 128.95 56.78 25.50
N GLN A 119 129.38 57.42 26.59
CA GLN A 119 130.30 57.05 27.71
C GLN A 119 129.81 57.70 29.05
N PRO A 120 130.41 57.43 30.23
CA PRO A 120 129.97 57.98 31.53
C PRO A 120 130.80 59.18 32.06
N VAL A 121 130.25 59.84 33.11
CA VAL A 121 130.86 60.52 34.30
C VAL A 121 132.41 60.61 34.36
N PRO A 122 133.09 61.71 34.81
CA PRO A 122 132.64 62.86 35.63
C PRO A 122 132.96 64.25 34.98
N PRO A 123 133.43 65.29 35.71
CA PRO A 123 134.89 65.41 35.92
C PRO A 123 135.37 65.97 37.28
N SER A 124 136.63 65.64 37.65
CA SER A 124 137.39 66.28 38.73
C SER A 124 138.87 66.48 38.36
N GLY A 125 139.24 67.70 37.90
CA GLY A 125 140.58 68.30 38.06
C GLY A 125 141.76 67.97 37.11
N ILE A 126 142.58 69.01 36.89
CA ILE A 126 144.06 69.02 36.72
C ILE A 126 144.69 68.86 35.29
N SER A 127 145.65 69.78 34.99
CA SER A 127 146.68 69.86 33.92
C SER A 127 146.22 69.92 32.42
N ALA A 128 146.56 70.92 31.60
CA ALA A 128 147.87 71.49 31.16
C ALA A 128 148.57 70.62 30.09
N TYR A 129 149.18 71.11 28.99
CA TYR A 129 150.00 72.31 28.65
C TYR A 129 150.05 72.45 27.06
N PRO A 130 150.95 73.20 26.34
CA PRO A 130 151.86 74.34 26.62
C PRO A 130 151.86 75.48 25.54
N VAL A 131 152.90 76.35 25.55
CA VAL A 131 153.45 77.23 24.47
C VAL A 131 152.81 78.65 24.35
N PRO A 132 153.57 79.78 24.18
CA PRO A 132 155.00 80.07 24.48
C PRO A 132 155.36 81.47 25.10
N GLN A 133 156.65 81.60 25.51
CA GLN A 133 157.58 82.77 25.51
C GLN A 133 158.15 83.28 26.87
N PRO A 134 159.43 83.78 26.92
CA PRO A 134 160.22 83.91 28.16
C PRO A 134 160.81 85.32 28.47
N ASN A 135 161.42 85.49 29.66
CA ASN A 135 162.69 86.25 29.90
C ASN A 135 163.11 86.37 31.40
N ASP A 136 164.01 85.49 31.86
CA ASP A 136 165.30 85.77 32.57
C ASP A 136 165.35 86.55 33.95
N PRO A 137 166.52 86.79 34.63
CA PRO A 137 166.81 86.06 35.89
C PRO A 137 167.45 86.83 37.10
N TYR A 138 167.40 86.24 38.32
CA TYR A 138 168.41 86.29 39.42
C TYR A 138 167.99 85.31 40.56
N ILE A 139 168.76 84.63 41.43
CA ILE A 139 170.21 84.40 41.76
C ILE A 139 170.67 84.92 43.16
N ALA A 140 170.76 83.99 44.14
CA ALA A 140 171.48 84.02 45.44
C ALA A 140 171.11 85.11 46.50
N ASP A 141 171.33 84.97 47.81
CA ASP A 141 171.83 83.85 48.65
C ASP A 141 171.01 83.79 49.98
N LEU A 142 170.93 82.64 50.66
CA LEU A 142 169.80 82.29 51.53
C LEU A 142 169.97 82.56 53.05
N LEU A 143 171.18 82.87 53.53
CA LEU A 143 171.46 82.87 54.99
C LEU A 143 171.23 84.22 55.71
N GLN A 144 171.40 85.36 55.04
CA GLN A 144 171.35 86.68 55.69
C GLN A 144 169.92 87.28 55.80
N VAL A 145 168.93 86.63 55.17
CA VAL A 145 167.52 87.06 55.20
C VAL A 145 166.84 86.71 56.54
N ALA A 146 167.30 85.67 57.23
CA ALA A 146 166.67 85.17 58.45
C ALA A 146 166.81 86.14 59.65
N ASP A 147 168.02 86.62 59.92
CA ASP A 147 168.32 87.40 61.13
C ASP A 147 167.61 88.76 61.15
N ASN A 148 167.55 89.45 60.01
CA ASN A 148 166.83 90.72 59.89
C ASN A 148 165.33 90.56 60.17
N ARG A 149 164.70 89.47 59.70
CA ARG A 149 163.25 89.24 59.88
C ARG A 149 162.88 88.97 61.34
N ILE A 150 163.81 88.49 62.17
CA ILE A 150 163.57 88.29 63.61
C ILE A 150 163.39 89.63 64.33
N PHE A 151 164.07 90.70 63.90
CA PHE A 151 163.97 92.03 64.51
C PHE A 151 162.62 92.70 64.21
N GLU A 152 162.19 92.68 62.94
CA GLU A 152 160.89 93.24 62.49
C GLU A 152 159.70 92.64 63.27
N LEU A 153 159.72 91.32 63.50
CA LEU A 153 158.66 90.60 64.21
C LEU A 153 158.49 91.03 65.68
N GLN A 154 159.53 91.57 66.33
CA GLN A 154 159.43 92.07 67.70
C GLN A 154 158.72 93.44 67.76
N GLU A 155 158.90 94.28 66.73
CA GLU A 155 158.21 95.57 66.61
C GLU A 155 156.73 95.40 66.21
N GLU A 156 156.43 94.44 65.31
CA GLU A 156 155.05 94.06 64.95
C GLU A 156 154.21 93.68 66.19
N ILE A 157 154.78 92.93 67.15
CA ILE A 157 154.08 92.51 68.38
C ILE A 157 153.68 93.71 69.25
N CYS A 158 154.55 94.70 69.40
CA CYS A 158 154.29 95.88 70.23
C CYS A 158 153.14 96.73 69.63
N HIS A 159 153.13 96.88 68.31
CA HIS A 159 152.04 97.53 67.57
C HIS A 159 150.71 96.76 67.63
N LEU A 160 150.74 95.42 67.66
CA LEU A 160 149.53 94.60 67.81
C LEU A 160 148.87 94.73 69.19
N GLN A 161 149.66 94.86 70.27
CA GLN A 161 149.12 95.11 71.61
C GLN A 161 148.32 96.42 71.68
N GLY A 162 148.80 97.48 71.02
CA GLY A 162 148.07 98.76 70.93
C GLY A 162 146.72 98.66 70.19
N LYS A 163 146.58 97.73 69.24
CA LYS A 163 145.31 97.50 68.52
C LYS A 163 144.28 96.73 69.35
N LEU A 164 144.71 95.86 70.25
CA LEU A 164 143.80 95.05 71.09
C LEU A 164 142.90 95.94 71.96
N ALA A 165 143.48 96.92 72.65
CA ALA A 165 142.76 97.84 73.54
C ALA A 165 141.70 98.72 72.82
N VAL A 166 141.85 98.93 71.51
CA VAL A 166 140.84 99.63 70.68
C VAL A 166 139.66 98.71 70.36
N VAL A 167 139.92 97.42 70.10
CA VAL A 167 138.88 96.41 69.85
C VAL A 167 138.07 96.12 71.11
N GLU A 168 138.71 96.06 72.28
CA GLU A 168 138.04 95.83 73.57
C GLU A 168 137.01 96.94 73.88
N ASN A 169 137.33 98.21 73.59
CA ASN A 169 136.38 99.32 73.72
C ASN A 169 135.22 99.26 72.70
N ALA A 170 135.43 98.69 71.51
CA ALA A 170 134.35 98.47 70.55
C ALA A 170 133.42 97.32 70.99
N LEU A 171 133.98 96.29 71.65
CA LEU A 171 133.23 95.16 72.17
C LEU A 171 132.30 95.56 73.32
N ASP A 172 132.79 96.34 74.30
CA ASP A 172 131.98 96.80 75.44
C ASP A 172 130.78 97.68 75.05
N ASN A 173 130.92 98.47 73.97
CA ASN A 173 129.80 99.20 73.38
C ASN A 173 128.79 98.29 72.66
N SER A 174 129.25 97.16 72.11
CA SER A 174 128.39 96.16 71.46
C SER A 174 127.57 95.37 72.50
N CYS A 175 128.17 95.00 73.65
CA CYS A 175 127.50 94.30 74.74
C CYS A 175 126.27 95.08 75.27
N LYS A 176 126.40 96.40 75.45
CA LYS A 176 125.30 97.28 75.89
C LYS A 176 124.13 97.34 74.90
N GLN A 177 124.39 97.05 73.63
CA GLN A 177 123.36 96.99 72.59
C GLN A 177 122.61 95.63 72.59
N ILE A 178 123.25 94.56 73.08
CA ILE A 178 122.65 93.23 73.23
C ILE A 178 121.69 93.21 74.43
N GLU A 179 122.08 93.77 75.58
CA GLU A 179 121.19 93.87 76.77
C GLU A 179 119.83 94.55 76.49
N LEU A 180 119.81 95.50 75.55
CA LEU A 180 118.59 96.20 75.14
C LEU A 180 117.70 95.36 74.22
N ARG A 181 118.25 94.36 73.52
CA ARG A 181 117.47 93.39 72.74
C ARG A 181 116.86 92.31 73.61
N ASP A 182 117.61 91.79 74.57
CA ASP A 182 117.15 90.65 75.38
C ASP A 182 115.92 91.01 76.23
N ARG A 183 115.88 92.24 76.77
CA ARG A 183 114.71 92.80 77.48
C ARG A 183 113.45 92.90 76.62
N GLU A 184 113.59 93.05 75.29
CA GLU A 184 112.47 93.08 74.35
C GLU A 184 112.05 91.67 73.89
N ILE A 185 113.00 90.72 73.80
CA ILE A 185 112.71 89.30 73.54
C ILE A 185 111.90 88.69 74.69
N GLU A 186 112.24 89.03 75.94
CA GLU A 186 111.51 88.59 77.13
C GLU A 186 110.07 89.15 77.13
N ARG A 187 109.88 90.43 76.78
CA ARG A 187 108.57 91.06 76.60
C ARG A 187 107.71 90.38 75.53
N LEU A 188 108.31 89.99 74.41
CA LEU A 188 107.61 89.34 73.29
C LEU A 188 107.24 87.87 73.60
N SER A 189 108.04 87.17 74.41
CA SER A 189 107.82 85.75 74.72
C SER A 189 106.55 85.53 75.55
N VAL A 190 106.29 86.39 76.55
CA VAL A 190 105.09 86.33 77.41
C VAL A 190 103.78 86.50 76.64
N ALA A 191 103.83 87.05 75.42
CA ALA A 191 102.64 87.28 74.58
C ALA A 191 102.18 86.05 73.75
N LEU A 192 102.88 84.92 73.80
CA LEU A 192 102.70 83.82 72.83
C LEU A 192 102.16 82.49 73.39
N ASP A 193 102.17 82.25 74.71
CA ASP A 193 101.74 80.98 75.35
C ASP A 193 100.20 80.77 75.41
N GLY A 194 99.48 81.17 74.35
CA GLY A 194 98.03 81.34 74.35
C GLY A 194 97.17 80.29 73.64
N GLY A 195 97.70 79.15 73.17
CA GLY A 195 96.94 78.23 72.29
C GLY A 195 97.35 76.75 72.29
N ARG A 196 96.40 75.87 71.94
CA ARG A 196 96.64 74.44 71.66
C ARG A 196 97.18 74.25 70.23
N SER A 197 98.05 73.26 70.02
CA SER A 197 98.65 73.01 68.71
C SER A 197 97.69 72.37 67.68
N HIS A 198 98.02 72.57 66.40
CA HIS A 198 97.22 72.14 65.25
C HIS A 198 97.09 70.60 65.14
N ASP A 199 98.13 69.86 65.56
CA ASP A 199 98.28 68.43 65.30
C ASP A 199 97.22 67.57 65.98
N VAL A 200 96.79 67.97 67.19
CA VAL A 200 95.76 67.26 67.96
C VAL A 200 94.41 67.33 67.24
N LEU A 201 94.04 68.50 66.71
CA LEU A 201 92.80 68.70 65.95
C LEU A 201 92.84 67.96 64.60
N SER A 202 94.03 67.86 63.98
CA SER A 202 94.26 67.10 62.76
C SER A 202 94.04 65.59 62.98
N LEU A 203 94.59 65.04 64.08
CA LEU A 203 94.40 63.65 64.48
C LEU A 203 92.93 63.32 64.81
N GLU A 204 92.25 64.19 65.55
CA GLU A 204 90.84 64.00 65.91
C GLU A 204 89.93 64.00 64.67
N SER A 205 90.12 64.95 63.75
CA SER A 205 89.40 65.00 62.47
C SER A 205 89.65 63.75 61.62
N ARG A 206 90.90 63.27 61.56
CA ARG A 206 91.27 62.04 60.84
C ARG A 206 90.59 60.80 61.44
N ASN A 207 90.53 60.68 62.76
CA ASN A 207 89.86 59.55 63.42
C ASN A 207 88.35 59.54 63.18
N GLN A 208 87.68 60.70 63.20
CA GLN A 208 86.25 60.78 62.86
C GLN A 208 85.94 60.38 61.41
N ASN A 209 86.90 60.53 60.49
CA ASN A 209 86.75 60.04 59.12
C ASN A 209 87.06 58.53 59.00
N ASN A 210 87.99 58.00 59.80
CA ASN A 210 88.23 56.55 59.89
C ASN A 210 86.98 55.80 60.39
N GLU A 211 86.31 56.29 61.44
CA GLU A 211 85.04 55.75 61.96
C GLU A 211 83.94 55.68 60.89
N LYS A 212 83.78 56.76 60.09
CA LYS A 212 82.82 56.81 58.97
C LYS A 212 83.17 55.84 57.85
N LEU A 213 84.47 55.59 57.62
CA LEU A 213 84.92 54.59 56.65
C LEU A 213 84.67 53.16 57.16
N ILE A 214 84.97 52.87 58.43
CA ILE A 214 84.73 51.56 59.06
C ILE A 214 83.24 51.21 59.04
N THR A 215 82.38 52.16 59.43
CA THR A 215 80.92 51.95 59.40
C THR A 215 80.38 51.74 57.99
N HIS A 216 80.90 52.45 56.97
CA HIS A 216 80.54 52.21 55.57
C HIS A 216 81.01 50.83 55.07
N LEU A 217 82.25 50.44 55.40
CA LEU A 217 82.81 49.12 55.03
C LEU A 217 82.04 47.98 55.70
N ASN A 218 81.59 48.12 56.94
CA ASN A 218 80.78 47.10 57.61
C ASN A 218 79.43 46.89 56.90
N ILE A 219 78.74 47.97 56.50
CA ILE A 219 77.49 47.89 55.71
C ILE A 219 77.75 47.20 54.36
N GLN A 220 78.90 47.48 53.73
CA GLN A 220 79.29 46.81 52.49
C GLN A 220 79.59 45.32 52.70
N ILE A 221 80.22 44.94 53.82
CA ILE A 221 80.49 43.56 54.20
C ILE A 221 79.18 42.81 54.47
N ASP A 222 78.22 43.41 55.19
CA ASP A 222 76.91 42.79 55.47
C ASP A 222 76.11 42.55 54.18
N PHE A 223 76.13 43.52 53.25
CA PHE A 223 75.52 43.36 51.93
C PHE A 223 76.19 42.23 51.12
N LEU A 224 77.52 42.19 51.09
CA LEU A 224 78.29 41.13 50.40
C LEU A 224 78.04 39.75 51.02
N GLN A 225 77.96 39.64 52.35
CA GLN A 225 77.60 38.40 53.03
C GLN A 225 76.17 37.96 52.71
N GLN A 226 75.22 38.88 52.60
CA GLN A 226 73.85 38.56 52.18
C GLN A 226 73.84 38.05 50.75
N THR A 227 74.49 38.74 49.80
CA THR A 227 74.57 38.27 48.41
C THR A 227 75.30 36.93 48.29
N ASN A 228 76.31 36.66 49.12
CA ASN A 228 76.97 35.35 49.14
C ASN A 228 76.02 34.25 49.64
N ARG A 229 75.26 34.49 50.72
CA ARG A 229 74.26 33.52 51.21
C ARG A 229 73.15 33.26 50.19
N ASP A 230 72.71 34.29 49.46
CA ASP A 230 71.71 34.14 48.40
C ASP A 230 72.26 33.38 47.18
N LEU A 231 73.54 33.59 46.84
CA LEU A 231 74.25 32.82 45.81
C LEU A 231 74.51 31.36 46.25
N GLU A 232 74.86 31.11 47.50
CA GLU A 232 75.05 29.77 48.09
C GLU A 232 73.73 28.97 48.04
N ASN A 233 72.61 29.59 48.46
CA ASN A 233 71.27 29.02 48.32
C ASN A 233 70.97 28.68 46.86
N ARG A 234 71.24 29.61 45.92
CA ARG A 234 70.98 29.39 44.49
C ARG A 234 71.86 28.29 43.89
N ILE A 235 73.11 28.17 44.34
CA ILE A 235 74.00 27.06 43.97
C ILE A 235 73.44 25.73 44.50
N GLN A 236 72.92 25.69 45.73
CA GLN A 236 72.30 24.49 46.29
C GLN A 236 71.04 24.07 45.52
N GLU A 237 70.14 25.00 45.19
CA GLU A 237 68.99 24.73 44.31
C GLU A 237 69.40 24.16 42.95
N LEU A 238 70.44 24.73 42.33
CA LEU A 238 70.98 24.27 41.05
C LEU A 238 71.66 22.89 41.17
N LEU A 239 72.29 22.59 42.30
CA LEU A 239 72.87 21.26 42.56
C LEU A 239 71.79 20.19 42.78
N ASP A 240 70.68 20.52 43.44
CA ASP A 240 69.58 19.57 43.66
C ASP A 240 68.73 19.39 42.39
N SER A 241 68.49 20.46 41.62
CA SER A 241 67.93 20.36 40.26
C SER A 241 68.84 19.56 39.32
N LYS A 242 70.16 19.72 39.41
CA LYS A 242 71.11 18.89 38.68
C LYS A 242 70.99 17.41 39.08
N LYS A 243 70.79 17.08 40.36
CA LYS A 243 70.58 15.69 40.80
C LYS A 243 69.33 15.08 40.16
N THR A 244 68.19 15.77 40.18
CA THR A 244 66.96 15.25 39.55
C THR A 244 67.12 15.08 38.04
N VAL A 245 67.69 16.06 37.34
CA VAL A 245 67.99 15.93 35.90
C VAL A 245 68.94 14.77 35.63
N THR A 246 69.98 14.55 36.45
CA THR A 246 70.87 13.37 36.26
C THR A 246 70.18 12.04 36.53
N SER A 247 69.23 11.95 37.47
CA SER A 247 68.48 10.71 37.68
C SER A 247 67.48 10.45 36.56
N GLU A 248 66.81 11.49 36.05
CA GLU A 248 65.96 11.41 34.85
C GLU A 248 66.78 10.96 33.63
N VAL A 249 67.92 11.59 33.36
CA VAL A 249 68.85 11.20 32.28
C VAL A 249 69.33 9.75 32.44
N LEU A 250 69.62 9.27 33.66
CA LEU A 250 69.94 7.86 33.89
C LEU A 250 68.75 6.93 33.58
N THR A 251 67.52 7.28 33.96
CA THR A 251 66.34 6.46 33.60
C THR A 251 66.06 6.47 32.09
N LEU A 252 66.32 7.59 31.41
CA LEU A 252 66.19 7.71 29.95
C LEU A 252 67.31 6.94 29.23
N SER A 253 68.55 6.99 29.74
CA SER A 253 69.66 6.19 29.25
C SER A 253 69.37 4.70 29.35
N ASN A 254 68.89 4.22 30.52
CA ASN A 254 68.53 2.82 30.72
C ASN A 254 67.37 2.38 29.80
N LYS A 255 66.36 3.24 29.59
CA LYS A 255 65.29 3.00 28.61
C LYS A 255 65.85 2.93 27.19
N ASN A 256 66.71 3.87 26.81
CA ASN A 256 67.32 3.90 25.49
C ASN A 256 68.15 2.63 25.24
N GLU A 257 68.94 2.18 26.21
CA GLU A 257 69.69 0.92 26.14
C GLU A 257 68.77 -0.31 25.96
N THR A 258 67.61 -0.35 26.64
CA THR A 258 66.60 -1.41 26.40
C THR A 258 65.96 -1.33 25.01
N LEU A 259 65.85 -0.13 24.44
CA LEU A 259 65.35 0.07 23.06
C LEU A 259 66.42 -0.31 22.03
N SER A 260 67.69 0.08 22.23
CA SER A 260 68.82 -0.36 21.39
C SER A 260 68.98 -1.88 21.39
N ARG A 261 68.82 -2.55 22.55
CA ARG A 261 68.83 -4.02 22.59
C ARG A 261 67.67 -4.64 21.79
N ARG A 262 66.46 -4.09 21.90
CA ARG A 262 65.31 -4.53 21.07
C ARG A 262 65.47 -4.21 19.58
N LEU A 263 66.13 -3.10 19.24
CA LEU A 263 66.44 -2.75 17.86
C LEU A 263 67.43 -3.77 17.29
N ASN A 264 68.52 -4.07 18.00
CA ASN A 264 69.48 -5.11 17.63
C ASN A 264 68.82 -6.51 17.51
N GLU A 265 67.82 -6.83 18.35
CA GLU A 265 67.02 -8.06 18.22
C GLU A 265 66.17 -8.07 16.94
N ILE A 266 65.52 -6.95 16.61
CA ILE A 266 64.76 -6.76 15.36
C ILE A 266 65.68 -6.82 14.14
N ASP A 267 66.83 -6.16 14.18
CA ASP A 267 67.84 -6.17 13.11
C ASP A 267 68.38 -7.59 12.89
N HIS A 268 68.62 -8.35 13.97
CA HIS A 268 69.06 -9.74 13.85
C HIS A 268 67.99 -10.62 13.17
N ILE A 269 66.70 -10.41 13.50
CA ILE A 269 65.57 -11.08 12.83
C ILE A 269 65.45 -10.63 11.36
N ALA A 270 65.66 -9.35 11.06
CA ALA A 270 65.66 -8.83 9.69
C ALA A 270 66.77 -9.49 8.86
N HIS A 271 68.01 -9.52 9.35
CA HIS A 271 69.13 -10.18 8.66
C HIS A 271 68.95 -11.71 8.52
N GLN A 272 68.18 -12.37 9.40
CA GLN A 272 67.79 -13.78 9.21
C GLN A 272 66.73 -13.91 8.10
N MET A 273 65.71 -13.05 8.10
CA MET A 273 64.66 -13.04 7.08
C MET A 273 65.20 -12.68 5.69
N GLU A 274 66.19 -11.78 5.60
CA GLU A 274 66.86 -11.42 4.35
C GLU A 274 67.70 -12.59 3.82
N ARG A 275 68.50 -13.26 4.67
CA ARG A 275 69.22 -14.47 4.26
C ARG A 275 68.30 -15.59 3.80
N HIS A 276 67.21 -15.87 4.51
CA HIS A 276 66.21 -16.84 4.05
C HIS A 276 65.51 -16.41 2.75
N ARG A 277 65.34 -15.10 2.51
CA ARG A 277 64.84 -14.59 1.23
C ARG A 277 65.86 -14.77 0.11
N GLU A 278 67.16 -14.54 0.35
CA GLU A 278 68.22 -14.81 -0.63
C GLU A 278 68.35 -16.30 -0.93
N GLU A 279 68.32 -17.18 0.08
CA GLU A 279 68.30 -18.64 -0.10
C GLU A 279 67.13 -19.10 -0.97
N ILE A 280 65.93 -18.54 -0.75
CA ILE A 280 64.75 -18.83 -1.57
C ILE A 280 64.93 -18.27 -2.99
N LEU A 281 65.37 -17.02 -3.14
CA LEU A 281 65.58 -16.39 -4.46
C LEU A 281 66.62 -17.14 -5.29
N GLU A 282 67.77 -17.49 -4.71
CA GLU A 282 68.81 -18.26 -5.39
C GLU A 282 68.29 -19.65 -5.80
N SER A 283 67.40 -20.26 -5.00
CA SER A 283 66.75 -21.52 -5.37
C SER A 283 65.74 -21.37 -6.52
N THR A 284 65.00 -20.25 -6.58
CA THR A 284 64.08 -19.97 -7.69
C THR A 284 64.82 -19.56 -8.96
N ASP A 285 65.93 -18.83 -8.86
CA ASP A 285 66.74 -18.42 -10.00
C ASP A 285 67.43 -19.65 -10.64
N LYS A 286 67.88 -20.61 -9.83
CA LYS A 286 68.36 -21.92 -10.33
C LYS A 286 67.27 -22.65 -11.11
N GLN A 287 66.05 -22.73 -10.57
CA GLN A 287 64.91 -23.36 -11.25
C GLN A 287 64.48 -22.60 -12.53
N LEU A 288 64.58 -21.27 -12.54
CA LEU A 288 64.33 -20.45 -13.73
C LEU A 288 65.40 -20.68 -14.82
N VAL A 289 66.67 -20.78 -14.45
CA VAL A 289 67.77 -21.11 -15.39
C VAL A 289 67.60 -22.53 -15.96
N GLU A 290 67.21 -23.51 -15.15
CA GLU A 290 66.88 -24.86 -15.61
C GLU A 290 65.69 -24.86 -16.58
N ALA A 291 64.62 -24.13 -16.27
CA ALA A 291 63.46 -23.96 -17.15
C ALA A 291 63.80 -23.22 -18.45
N GLU A 292 64.65 -22.19 -18.41
CA GLU A 292 65.16 -21.50 -19.60
C GLU A 292 65.98 -22.43 -20.50
N LEU A 293 66.82 -23.30 -19.93
CA LEU A 293 67.60 -24.26 -20.69
C LEU A 293 66.70 -25.29 -21.37
N GLU A 294 65.65 -25.78 -20.70
CA GLU A 294 64.68 -26.69 -21.30
C GLU A 294 63.83 -26.00 -22.38
N ILE A 295 63.41 -24.74 -22.18
CA ILE A 295 62.75 -23.95 -23.23
C ILE A 295 63.66 -23.76 -24.44
N LYS A 296 64.95 -23.46 -24.26
CA LYS A 296 65.94 -23.36 -25.34
C LYS A 296 66.15 -24.70 -26.05
N ARG A 297 66.11 -25.82 -25.32
CA ARG A 297 66.16 -27.19 -25.87
C ARG A 297 64.95 -27.47 -26.78
N LEU A 298 63.74 -27.22 -26.27
CA LEU A 298 62.49 -27.36 -27.02
C LEU A 298 62.41 -26.44 -28.25
N GLN A 299 62.93 -25.21 -28.17
CA GLN A 299 63.04 -24.28 -29.30
C GLN A 299 64.04 -24.75 -30.37
N CYS A 300 65.05 -25.55 -30.03
CA CYS A 300 65.91 -26.23 -31.01
C CYS A 300 65.18 -27.39 -31.69
N GLU A 301 64.43 -28.19 -30.94
CA GLU A 301 63.61 -29.29 -31.49
C GLU A 301 62.49 -28.79 -32.40
N MET A 302 61.80 -27.72 -32.01
CA MET A 302 60.80 -27.05 -32.85
C MET A 302 61.39 -26.56 -34.18
N ARG A 303 62.55 -25.88 -34.16
CA ARG A 303 63.21 -25.43 -35.41
C ARG A 303 63.66 -26.59 -36.29
N ALA A 304 64.13 -27.70 -35.71
CA ALA A 304 64.44 -28.91 -36.46
C ALA A 304 63.19 -29.53 -37.12
N HIS A 305 62.03 -29.46 -36.46
CA HIS A 305 60.74 -29.87 -37.05
C HIS A 305 60.21 -28.88 -38.09
N GLU A 306 60.42 -27.58 -37.92
CA GLU A 306 60.11 -26.57 -38.94
C GLU A 306 60.95 -26.79 -40.21
N GLU A 307 62.23 -27.13 -40.05
CA GLU A 307 63.10 -27.52 -41.17
C GLU A 307 62.62 -28.79 -41.89
N THR A 308 62.20 -29.85 -41.19
CA THR A 308 61.68 -31.06 -41.87
C THR A 308 60.34 -30.77 -42.54
N ILE A 309 59.47 -29.96 -41.93
CA ILE A 309 58.24 -29.47 -42.56
C ILE A 309 58.54 -28.64 -43.81
N ALA A 310 59.58 -27.80 -43.80
CA ALA A 310 60.01 -27.03 -44.96
C ALA A 310 60.53 -27.93 -46.10
N LYS A 311 61.34 -28.95 -45.77
CA LYS A 311 61.84 -29.96 -46.72
C LYS A 311 60.68 -30.74 -47.36
N LEU A 312 59.74 -31.25 -46.54
CA LEU A 312 58.53 -31.93 -47.01
C LEU A 312 57.61 -31.02 -47.86
N LYS A 313 57.48 -29.73 -47.51
CA LYS A 313 56.75 -28.75 -48.34
C LYS A 313 57.44 -28.53 -49.70
N MET A 314 58.78 -28.52 -49.74
CA MET A 314 59.52 -28.39 -51.00
C MET A 314 59.33 -29.64 -51.88
N GLU A 315 59.46 -30.84 -51.33
CA GLU A 315 59.20 -32.12 -52.01
C GLU A 315 57.76 -32.17 -52.55
N LEU A 316 56.77 -31.79 -51.73
CA LEU A 316 55.38 -31.70 -52.14
C LEU A 316 55.17 -30.68 -53.27
N SER A 317 55.91 -29.56 -53.28
CA SER A 317 55.87 -28.58 -54.38
C SER A 317 56.48 -29.10 -55.68
N LEU A 318 57.50 -29.97 -55.60
CA LEU A 318 58.10 -30.63 -56.77
C LEU A 318 57.12 -31.65 -57.36
N CYS A 319 56.50 -32.48 -56.51
CA CYS A 319 55.42 -33.40 -56.91
C CYS A 319 54.23 -32.66 -57.57
N HIS A 320 53.87 -31.46 -57.09
CA HIS A 320 52.85 -30.64 -57.75
C HIS A 320 53.28 -30.10 -59.12
N LYS A 321 54.56 -29.74 -59.31
CA LYS A 321 55.11 -29.32 -60.62
C LYS A 321 55.18 -30.48 -61.61
N GLU A 322 55.51 -31.68 -61.13
CA GLU A 322 55.51 -32.90 -61.94
C GLU A 322 54.09 -33.31 -62.35
N LYS A 323 53.12 -33.25 -61.41
CA LYS A 323 51.70 -33.42 -61.70
C LYS A 323 51.18 -32.38 -62.72
N ALA A 324 51.62 -31.13 -62.64
CA ALA A 324 51.27 -30.10 -63.61
C ALA A 324 51.79 -30.45 -65.02
N ARG A 325 53.07 -30.81 -65.15
CA ARG A 325 53.65 -31.29 -66.43
C ARG A 325 52.89 -32.47 -67.04
N LEU A 326 52.52 -33.46 -66.22
CA LEU A 326 51.72 -34.60 -66.66
C LEU A 326 50.29 -34.19 -67.05
N SER A 327 49.75 -33.14 -66.46
CA SER A 327 48.47 -32.54 -66.87
C SER A 327 48.59 -31.83 -68.22
N ASP A 328 49.67 -31.10 -68.47
CA ASP A 328 49.93 -30.43 -69.75
C ASP A 328 50.13 -31.45 -70.89
N GLU A 329 50.80 -32.58 -70.60
CA GLU A 329 50.93 -33.70 -71.54
C GLU A 329 49.58 -34.40 -71.84
N VAL A 330 48.63 -34.37 -70.88
CA VAL A 330 47.25 -34.82 -71.12
C VAL A 330 46.45 -33.80 -71.95
N VAL A 331 46.69 -32.49 -71.82
CA VAL A 331 46.09 -31.48 -72.72
C VAL A 331 46.54 -31.69 -74.17
N LEU A 332 47.83 -31.97 -74.40
CA LEU A 332 48.33 -32.32 -75.74
C LEU A 332 47.67 -33.59 -76.33
N LYS A 333 47.16 -34.52 -75.50
CA LYS A 333 46.32 -35.63 -75.99
C LYS A 333 44.91 -35.16 -76.39
N THR A 334 44.32 -34.20 -75.69
CA THR A 334 43.01 -33.64 -76.09
C THR A 334 43.08 -32.82 -77.39
N ASP A 335 44.24 -32.24 -77.73
CA ASP A 335 44.48 -31.62 -79.04
C ASP A 335 44.51 -32.68 -80.17
N LEU A 336 45.11 -33.84 -79.94
CA LEU A 336 45.02 -34.98 -80.88
C LEU A 336 43.58 -35.50 -81.00
N GLU A 337 42.84 -35.52 -79.90
CA GLU A 337 41.46 -35.99 -79.84
C GLU A 337 40.49 -35.02 -80.57
N THR A 338 40.72 -33.71 -80.53
CA THR A 338 39.97 -32.74 -81.35
C THR A 338 40.32 -32.83 -82.84
N ILE A 339 41.57 -33.11 -83.21
CA ILE A 339 41.96 -33.41 -84.60
C ILE A 339 41.24 -34.68 -85.11
N ILE A 340 41.17 -35.73 -84.29
CA ILE A 340 40.41 -36.97 -84.63
C ILE A 340 38.93 -36.64 -84.85
N ASN A 341 38.31 -35.84 -83.99
CA ASN A 341 36.91 -35.41 -84.16
C ASN A 341 36.68 -34.58 -85.45
N GLN A 342 37.64 -33.74 -85.85
CA GLN A 342 37.58 -33.02 -87.14
C GLN A 342 37.66 -33.97 -88.34
N ILE A 343 38.55 -34.97 -88.30
CA ILE A 343 38.67 -36.01 -89.33
C ILE A 343 37.38 -36.86 -89.39
N GLU A 344 36.77 -37.18 -88.26
CA GLU A 344 35.48 -37.89 -88.17
C GLU A 344 34.32 -37.05 -88.75
N HIS A 345 34.31 -35.73 -88.53
CA HIS A 345 33.36 -34.82 -89.17
C HIS A 345 33.56 -34.71 -90.69
N GLU A 346 34.80 -34.65 -91.18
CA GLU A 346 35.12 -34.69 -92.62
C GLU A 346 34.69 -36.03 -93.26
N LYS A 347 35.01 -37.16 -92.63
CA LYS A 347 34.53 -38.50 -92.99
C LYS A 347 33.00 -38.53 -93.09
N ASN A 348 32.29 -38.01 -92.08
CA ASN A 348 30.82 -37.98 -92.07
C ASN A 348 30.23 -36.96 -93.06
N ARG A 349 30.99 -35.95 -93.50
CA ARG A 349 30.63 -35.03 -94.60
C ARG A 349 30.79 -35.70 -95.96
N LEU A 350 31.89 -36.44 -96.16
CA LEU A 350 32.18 -37.18 -97.39
C LEU A 350 31.22 -38.37 -97.57
N ALA A 351 30.89 -39.09 -96.50
CA ALA A 351 29.91 -40.18 -96.52
C ALA A 351 28.54 -39.70 -97.05
N ARG A 352 28.02 -38.57 -96.53
CA ARG A 352 26.77 -37.96 -97.02
C ARG A 352 26.84 -37.50 -98.48
N LYS A 353 28.01 -37.07 -98.98
CA LYS A 353 28.21 -36.79 -100.41
C LYS A 353 28.14 -38.07 -101.25
N VAL A 354 28.84 -39.13 -100.83
CA VAL A 354 28.79 -40.45 -101.51
C VAL A 354 27.36 -41.00 -101.53
N GLU A 355 26.61 -40.87 -100.43
CA GLU A 355 25.21 -41.26 -100.35
C GLU A 355 24.32 -40.46 -101.32
N SER A 356 24.54 -39.15 -101.44
CA SER A 356 23.85 -38.32 -102.44
C SER A 356 24.19 -38.69 -103.89
N PHE A 357 25.44 -39.07 -104.17
CA PHE A 357 25.84 -39.58 -105.49
C PHE A 357 25.23 -40.96 -105.76
N ALA A 358 25.11 -41.83 -104.76
CA ALA A 358 24.45 -43.12 -104.89
C ALA A 358 22.92 -42.99 -105.12
N SER A 359 22.27 -41.94 -104.63
CA SER A 359 20.88 -41.64 -105.01
C SER A 359 20.76 -41.15 -106.46
N ILE A 360 21.67 -40.29 -106.92
CA ILE A 360 21.70 -39.82 -108.32
C ILE A 360 22.03 -40.98 -109.28
N GLU A 361 22.96 -41.86 -108.90
CA GLU A 361 23.28 -43.07 -109.66
C GLU A 361 22.06 -44.00 -109.78
N LYS A 362 21.26 -44.17 -108.71
CA LYS A 362 20.01 -44.93 -108.79
C LYS A 362 18.99 -44.31 -109.74
N GLU A 363 18.82 -42.99 -109.75
CA GLU A 363 17.94 -42.32 -110.71
C GLU A 363 18.42 -42.50 -112.15
N LEU A 364 19.72 -42.32 -112.40
CA LEU A 364 20.33 -42.53 -113.72
C LEU A 364 20.25 -44.00 -114.18
N VAL A 365 20.42 -44.97 -113.28
CA VAL A 365 20.28 -46.40 -113.59
C VAL A 365 18.82 -46.74 -113.91
N LEU A 366 17.84 -46.24 -113.15
CA LEU A 366 16.42 -46.45 -113.45
C LEU A 366 16.00 -45.82 -114.79
N GLU A 367 16.58 -44.67 -115.15
CA GLU A 367 16.34 -44.03 -116.44
C GLU A 367 17.01 -44.78 -117.59
N LEU A 368 18.23 -45.29 -117.39
CA LEU A 368 18.90 -46.20 -118.33
C LEU A 368 18.13 -47.52 -118.50
N GLU A 369 17.52 -48.06 -117.44
CA GLU A 369 16.68 -49.27 -117.54
C GLU A 369 15.34 -49.02 -118.26
N ARG A 370 14.74 -47.84 -118.11
CA ARG A 370 13.61 -47.41 -118.98
C ARG A 370 14.05 -47.33 -120.45
N MET A 371 15.04 -46.49 -120.74
CA MET A 371 15.52 -46.20 -122.10
C MET A 371 15.99 -47.45 -122.85
N LYS A 372 16.56 -48.43 -122.14
CA LYS A 372 17.04 -49.70 -122.72
C LYS A 372 15.94 -50.73 -122.99
N LYS A 373 14.71 -50.52 -122.47
CA LYS A 373 13.62 -51.50 -122.55
C LYS A 373 12.68 -51.28 -123.74
N GLU A 374 12.60 -50.07 -124.30
CA GLU A 374 11.72 -49.79 -125.44
C GLU A 374 12.36 -50.08 -126.82
N HIS A 375 13.56 -49.56 -127.12
CA HIS A 375 14.10 -49.60 -128.51
C HIS A 375 15.60 -49.91 -128.62
N GLY A 376 15.97 -51.20 -128.48
CA GLY A 376 17.37 -51.66 -128.61
C GLY A 376 17.61 -52.71 -129.70
N ILE A 377 18.56 -52.45 -130.61
CA ILE A 377 19.20 -53.44 -131.49
C ILE A 377 20.73 -53.38 -131.27
N THR A 378 21.42 -54.50 -131.45
CA THR A 378 22.73 -54.79 -130.82
C THR A 378 23.93 -54.64 -131.76
N HIS A 379 25.13 -54.38 -131.22
CA HIS A 379 26.40 -54.75 -131.87
C HIS A 379 27.60 -54.95 -130.90
N ARG A 380 28.68 -55.54 -131.43
CA ARG A 380 29.90 -56.08 -130.75
C ARG A 380 31.01 -54.99 -130.60
N LYS A 381 32.23 -55.15 -129.99
CA LYS A 381 33.08 -56.30 -129.52
C LYS A 381 34.34 -55.79 -128.73
N LYS A 382 35.12 -56.71 -128.10
CA LYS A 382 36.56 -56.63 -127.64
C LYS A 382 36.91 -55.78 -126.39
N SER A 383 38.04 -55.98 -125.66
CA SER A 383 38.87 -57.18 -125.30
C SER A 383 40.06 -56.86 -124.35
N SER A 384 40.32 -57.71 -123.33
CA SER A 384 41.58 -57.97 -122.55
C SER A 384 42.65 -56.88 -122.30
N SER A 385 43.11 -56.73 -121.03
CA SER A 385 44.37 -56.05 -120.68
C SER A 385 45.02 -56.58 -119.37
N ARG A 386 46.25 -56.12 -119.09
CA ARG A 386 47.23 -56.66 -118.11
C ARG A 386 46.82 -56.74 -116.62
N LEU A 387 45.74 -56.11 -116.19
CA LEU A 387 45.45 -55.89 -114.76
C LEU A 387 45.21 -57.21 -113.98
N ASP A 388 44.59 -58.20 -114.62
CA ASP A 388 44.13 -59.47 -114.05
C ASP A 388 45.24 -60.34 -113.42
N ILE A 389 46.49 -60.13 -113.83
CA ILE A 389 47.65 -60.91 -113.33
C ILE A 389 48.18 -60.33 -112.03
N PHE A 390 48.13 -59.00 -111.85
CA PHE A 390 48.67 -58.33 -110.65
C PHE A 390 47.75 -58.48 -109.43
N VAL A 391 46.43 -58.55 -109.64
CA VAL A 391 45.45 -58.73 -108.55
C VAL A 391 45.72 -60.04 -107.81
N LYS A 392 45.95 -61.15 -108.54
CA LYS A 392 46.14 -62.48 -107.92
C LYS A 392 47.33 -62.57 -106.97
N SER A 393 48.48 -61.99 -107.32
CA SER A 393 49.64 -61.97 -106.41
C SER A 393 49.36 -61.24 -105.09
N VAL A 394 48.56 -60.16 -105.12
CA VAL A 394 48.19 -59.40 -103.91
C VAL A 394 47.20 -60.19 -103.04
N GLU A 395 46.33 -61.01 -103.63
CA GLU A 395 45.42 -61.89 -102.88
C GLU A 395 46.14 -63.02 -102.15
N GLU A 396 47.22 -63.57 -102.73
CA GLU A 396 48.02 -64.63 -102.12
C GLU A 396 48.81 -64.12 -100.90
N GLU A 397 49.38 -62.90 -100.95
CA GLU A 397 50.06 -62.27 -99.82
C GLU A 397 49.09 -61.93 -98.66
N ARG A 398 47.89 -61.42 -98.98
CA ARG A 398 46.82 -61.16 -98.00
C ARG A 398 46.49 -62.42 -97.17
N ASP A 399 46.34 -63.55 -97.85
CA ASP A 399 45.90 -64.81 -97.21
C ASP A 399 47.05 -65.57 -96.52
N HIS A 400 48.30 -65.15 -96.71
CA HIS A 400 49.43 -65.52 -95.87
C HIS A 400 49.34 -64.85 -94.48
N TYR A 401 49.28 -63.51 -94.43
CA TYR A 401 49.26 -62.78 -93.16
C TYR A 401 48.02 -63.04 -92.30
N LYS A 402 46.86 -63.31 -92.93
CA LYS A 402 45.64 -63.70 -92.22
C LYS A 402 45.83 -64.97 -91.37
N LYS A 403 46.55 -65.98 -91.88
CA LYS A 403 46.81 -67.24 -91.17
C LYS A 403 47.78 -67.08 -89.99
N GLU A 404 48.70 -66.12 -90.08
CA GLU A 404 49.66 -65.87 -88.99
C GLU A 404 49.03 -65.07 -87.84
N LEU A 405 48.08 -64.17 -88.14
CA LEU A 405 47.30 -63.48 -87.12
C LEU A 405 46.41 -64.46 -86.32
N GLU A 406 45.85 -65.48 -86.97
CA GLU A 406 45.13 -66.58 -86.30
C GLU A 406 46.03 -67.48 -85.43
N ARG A 407 47.35 -67.57 -85.71
CA ARG A 407 48.31 -68.20 -84.78
C ARG A 407 48.52 -67.34 -83.54
N LEU A 408 48.79 -66.05 -83.72
CA LEU A 408 49.05 -65.12 -82.63
C LEU A 408 47.85 -64.98 -81.68
N GLN A 409 46.61 -64.99 -82.19
CA GLN A 409 45.40 -64.98 -81.35
C GLN A 409 45.23 -66.24 -80.49
N LYS A 410 45.80 -67.39 -80.87
CA LYS A 410 45.75 -68.63 -80.05
C LYS A 410 46.74 -68.61 -78.89
N ILE A 411 47.84 -67.86 -79.00
CA ILE A 411 48.85 -67.72 -77.93
C ILE A 411 48.30 -66.91 -76.76
N ILE A 412 47.47 -65.88 -77.04
CA ILE A 412 46.93 -64.96 -76.02
C ILE A 412 45.88 -65.61 -75.09
N LYS A 413 45.28 -66.76 -75.46
CA LYS A 413 44.22 -67.42 -74.67
C LYS A 413 44.68 -68.48 -73.65
N HIS A 414 45.98 -68.73 -73.47
CA HIS A 414 46.47 -69.87 -72.66
C HIS A 414 47.51 -69.55 -71.58
N ARG A 415 47.33 -68.50 -70.76
CA ARG A 415 47.86 -68.50 -69.37
C ARG A 415 47.16 -67.56 -68.40
N SER A 416 46.09 -68.05 -67.78
CA SER A 416 45.50 -67.52 -66.53
C SER A 416 44.68 -68.61 -65.86
N ILE A 417 44.64 -68.61 -64.51
CA ILE A 417 43.90 -69.55 -63.66
C ILE A 417 44.39 -71.02 -63.71
N SER A 418 45.05 -71.51 -62.65
CA SER A 418 44.40 -72.41 -61.66
C SER A 418 45.36 -72.88 -60.55
N THR A 419 44.78 -73.36 -59.45
CA THR A 419 45.40 -73.67 -58.15
C THR A 419 46.07 -75.05 -58.04
N ARG A 420 46.99 -75.19 -57.08
CA ARG A 420 47.25 -76.45 -56.33
C ARG A 420 46.68 -76.23 -54.91
N SER A 421 45.78 -77.06 -54.35
CA SER A 421 45.94 -78.48 -53.94
C SER A 421 47.05 -78.64 -52.89
N SER A 422 46.81 -79.12 -51.66
CA SER A 422 45.69 -79.95 -51.12
C SER A 422 45.23 -79.44 -49.73
N ARG A 423 44.22 -79.96 -49.00
CA ARG A 423 43.48 -81.26 -49.04
C ARG A 423 42.08 -81.11 -48.37
N CYS A 424 41.21 -82.10 -48.55
CA CYS A 424 39.97 -82.47 -47.82
C CYS A 424 39.91 -82.12 -46.29
N GLU A 425 38.76 -81.88 -45.60
CA GLU A 425 37.30 -82.07 -45.86
C GLU A 425 36.35 -81.03 -45.16
N ARG A 426 35.10 -80.97 -45.64
CA ARG A 426 33.79 -80.69 -44.95
C ARG A 426 33.64 -79.69 -43.77
N ASN A 427 32.81 -78.67 -44.04
CA ASN A 427 31.54 -78.33 -43.36
C ASN A 427 31.44 -77.44 -42.09
N LEU A 428 30.50 -76.47 -42.22
CA LEU A 428 29.46 -76.01 -41.27
C LEU A 428 29.75 -75.01 -40.12
N SER A 429 29.11 -73.84 -40.29
CA SER A 429 28.26 -73.13 -39.30
C SER A 429 28.86 -72.07 -38.36
N ILE A 430 27.93 -71.28 -37.78
CA ILE A 430 28.03 -70.35 -36.63
C ILE A 430 28.63 -68.94 -36.88
N ARG A 431 27.73 -67.94 -36.93
CA ARG A 431 27.87 -66.50 -36.54
C ARG A 431 28.86 -65.60 -37.32
N SER A 432 28.66 -64.28 -37.40
CA SER A 432 27.46 -63.43 -37.22
C SER A 432 27.69 -62.07 -37.91
N PRO A 433 26.63 -61.35 -38.35
CA PRO A 433 26.77 -60.12 -39.14
C PRO A 433 26.83 -58.85 -38.26
N GLU A 434 27.58 -57.82 -38.68
CA GLU A 434 27.38 -56.45 -38.17
C GLU A 434 27.80 -55.33 -39.15
N LYS A 435 27.01 -55.21 -40.22
CA LYS A 435 26.62 -53.93 -40.86
C LYS A 435 25.12 -54.08 -41.18
N GLY A 436 24.24 -53.10 -41.03
CA GLY A 436 24.42 -51.73 -40.58
C GLY A 436 23.19 -50.90 -41.00
N THR A 437 22.30 -50.60 -40.06
CA THR A 437 21.31 -49.51 -40.16
C THR A 437 20.12 -49.65 -41.13
N TYR A 438 19.50 -50.84 -41.29
CA TYR A 438 18.17 -50.95 -41.97
C TYR A 438 17.20 -52.05 -41.45
N ILE A 439 17.52 -52.79 -40.38
CA ILE A 439 16.80 -54.05 -40.05
C ILE A 439 15.66 -53.89 -39.02
N SER A 440 15.69 -52.87 -38.15
CA SER A 440 14.75 -52.76 -37.02
C SER A 440 13.29 -52.53 -37.42
N GLU A 441 13.03 -51.81 -38.51
CA GLU A 441 11.66 -51.44 -38.93
C GLU A 441 10.94 -52.60 -39.64
N LEU A 442 11.66 -53.38 -40.46
CA LEU A 442 11.13 -54.61 -41.08
C LEU A 442 10.80 -55.71 -40.05
N SER A 443 11.48 -55.71 -38.90
CA SER A 443 11.25 -56.69 -37.81
C SER A 443 9.84 -56.58 -37.21
N MET A 444 9.33 -55.36 -37.02
CA MET A 444 8.02 -55.12 -36.41
C MET A 444 6.88 -55.48 -37.36
N ILE A 445 6.92 -54.96 -38.59
CA ILE A 445 5.89 -55.17 -39.63
C ILE A 445 5.70 -56.67 -39.93
N THR A 446 6.78 -57.47 -39.86
CA THR A 446 6.72 -58.91 -40.10
C THR A 446 5.91 -59.65 -39.02
N LYS A 447 5.94 -59.20 -37.76
CA LYS A 447 5.15 -59.81 -36.67
C LYS A 447 3.66 -59.48 -36.78
N GLU A 448 3.33 -58.21 -37.02
CA GLU A 448 1.94 -57.74 -37.08
C GLU A 448 1.16 -58.47 -38.21
N ARG A 449 1.84 -58.77 -39.32
CA ARG A 449 1.31 -59.64 -40.39
C ARG A 449 0.91 -61.04 -39.90
N ASP A 450 1.80 -61.70 -39.15
CA ASP A 450 1.63 -63.12 -38.79
C ASP A 450 0.55 -63.31 -37.70
N GLU A 451 0.42 -62.35 -36.80
CA GLU A 451 -0.66 -62.34 -35.80
C GLU A 451 -2.04 -62.08 -36.44
N LEU A 452 -2.12 -61.22 -37.47
CA LEU A 452 -3.35 -60.98 -38.23
C LEU A 452 -3.76 -62.19 -39.10
N GLN A 453 -2.80 -62.87 -39.75
CA GLN A 453 -3.08 -64.08 -40.53
C GLN A 453 -3.73 -65.17 -39.65
N SER A 454 -3.24 -65.37 -38.42
CA SER A 454 -3.76 -66.38 -37.48
C SER A 454 -5.20 -66.13 -37.00
N MET A 455 -5.75 -64.92 -37.16
CA MET A 455 -7.16 -64.65 -36.88
C MET A 455 -8.08 -64.92 -38.08
N LEU A 456 -7.58 -64.79 -39.31
CA LEU A 456 -8.39 -64.90 -40.52
C LEU A 456 -8.80 -66.35 -40.79
N ASP A 457 -7.85 -67.29 -40.67
CA ASP A 457 -8.07 -68.74 -40.78
C ASP A 457 -9.16 -69.27 -39.81
N LYS A 458 -9.40 -68.57 -38.69
CA LYS A 458 -10.42 -68.96 -37.69
C LYS A 458 -11.85 -68.56 -38.11
N PHE A 459 -12.00 -67.52 -38.93
CA PHE A 459 -13.32 -67.09 -39.41
C PHE A 459 -13.83 -67.93 -40.58
N GLU A 460 -12.95 -68.37 -41.50
CA GLU A 460 -13.36 -69.22 -42.63
C GLU A 460 -13.96 -70.56 -42.16
N ASN A 461 -13.36 -71.18 -41.14
CA ASN A 461 -13.84 -72.45 -40.60
C ASN A 461 -15.28 -72.37 -40.03
N HIS A 462 -15.67 -71.23 -39.43
CA HIS A 462 -17.01 -71.08 -38.85
C HIS A 462 -18.10 -70.84 -39.93
N MET A 463 -17.73 -70.29 -41.10
CA MET A 463 -18.65 -70.12 -42.23
C MET A 463 -19.10 -71.48 -42.84
N GLY A 464 -18.28 -72.51 -42.71
CA GLY A 464 -18.55 -73.85 -43.26
C GLY A 464 -19.74 -74.56 -42.60
N GLU A 465 -19.91 -74.42 -41.28
CA GLU A 465 -20.96 -75.13 -40.52
C GLU A 465 -22.37 -74.65 -40.89
N ILE A 466 -22.53 -73.33 -41.13
CA ILE A 466 -23.82 -72.70 -41.41
C ILE A 466 -24.45 -73.22 -42.71
N GLN A 467 -23.64 -73.54 -43.73
CA GLN A 467 -24.14 -74.02 -45.02
C GLN A 467 -24.75 -75.44 -44.99
N CYS A 468 -24.45 -76.25 -43.97
CA CYS A 468 -25.00 -77.60 -43.85
C CYS A 468 -26.47 -77.58 -43.38
N ASN A 469 -26.82 -76.71 -42.43
CA ASN A 469 -28.13 -76.73 -41.77
C ASN A 469 -29.30 -76.37 -42.72
N VAL A 470 -29.06 -75.48 -43.70
CA VAL A 470 -30.10 -75.02 -44.66
C VAL A 470 -30.64 -76.17 -45.53
N LYS A 471 -29.83 -77.21 -45.79
CA LYS A 471 -30.22 -78.32 -46.68
C LYS A 471 -31.26 -79.27 -46.08
N LEU A 472 -31.32 -79.39 -44.75
CA LEU A 472 -32.27 -80.27 -44.06
C LEU A 472 -33.72 -79.75 -44.15
N LEU A 473 -33.92 -78.46 -43.86
CA LEU A 473 -35.26 -77.84 -43.79
C LEU A 473 -36.03 -77.84 -45.12
N THR A 474 -35.34 -78.03 -46.25
CA THR A 474 -35.99 -78.06 -47.58
C THR A 474 -36.77 -79.36 -47.81
N ALA A 475 -36.39 -80.46 -47.15
CA ALA A 475 -36.97 -81.79 -47.41
C ALA A 475 -38.35 -82.03 -46.76
N GLU A 476 -38.71 -81.28 -45.73
CA GLU A 476 -39.95 -81.53 -44.96
C GLU A 476 -41.20 -80.93 -45.64
N ARG A 477 -41.03 -79.83 -46.40
CA ARG A 477 -42.10 -79.12 -47.12
C ARG A 477 -42.91 -80.01 -48.06
N ASP A 478 -42.22 -80.79 -48.88
CA ASP A 478 -42.83 -81.44 -50.06
C ASP A 478 -43.78 -82.60 -49.70
N LYS A 479 -43.62 -83.16 -48.50
CA LYS A 479 -44.39 -84.32 -48.02
C LYS A 479 -45.85 -83.99 -47.66
N LEU A 480 -46.20 -82.71 -47.51
CA LEU A 480 -47.54 -82.30 -47.09
C LEU A 480 -48.53 -82.16 -48.26
N SER A 481 -48.04 -81.96 -49.49
CA SER A 481 -48.90 -81.56 -50.62
C SER A 481 -49.73 -82.69 -51.23
N ASP A 482 -49.28 -83.95 -51.12
CA ASP A 482 -49.91 -85.09 -51.80
C ASP A 482 -51.26 -85.52 -51.19
N LEU A 483 -51.48 -85.25 -49.90
CA LEU A 483 -52.63 -85.78 -49.16
C LEU A 483 -53.97 -85.10 -49.50
N TYR A 484 -53.93 -83.85 -49.98
CA TYR A 484 -55.13 -83.04 -50.24
C TYR A 484 -55.98 -83.57 -51.40
N ASN A 485 -55.33 -84.04 -52.47
CA ASN A 485 -55.99 -84.33 -53.76
C ASN A 485 -56.91 -85.56 -53.74
N LYS A 486 -56.93 -86.36 -52.67
CA LYS A 486 -57.60 -87.66 -52.65
C LYS A 486 -59.08 -87.64 -52.23
N ALA A 487 -59.55 -86.57 -51.59
CA ALA A 487 -60.90 -86.51 -51.01
C ALA A 487 -62.02 -86.09 -51.99
N GLN A 488 -61.68 -85.62 -53.20
CA GLN A 488 -62.61 -84.87 -54.03
C GLN A 488 -63.43 -85.72 -55.03
N HIS A 489 -63.16 -87.03 -55.14
CA HIS A 489 -63.59 -87.84 -56.29
C HIS A 489 -64.94 -88.57 -56.13
N ASP A 490 -65.36 -88.87 -54.89
CA ASP A 490 -66.41 -89.87 -54.61
C ASP A 490 -67.86 -89.33 -54.68
N LEU A 491 -68.05 -88.00 -54.64
CA LEU A 491 -69.37 -87.36 -54.49
C LEU A 491 -70.28 -87.40 -55.74
N SER A 492 -69.80 -87.91 -56.88
CA SER A 492 -70.38 -87.65 -58.21
C SER A 492 -71.41 -88.68 -58.72
N ALA A 493 -71.61 -89.81 -58.04
CA ALA A 493 -72.14 -91.03 -58.67
C ALA A 493 -73.67 -91.28 -58.67
N LEU A 494 -74.50 -90.50 -57.95
CA LEU A 494 -75.71 -91.07 -57.30
C LEU A 494 -77.12 -90.50 -57.68
N ARG A 495 -77.37 -89.96 -58.90
CA ARG A 495 -78.67 -89.25 -59.19
C ARG A 495 -79.27 -89.31 -60.63
N LYS A 496 -79.89 -90.43 -61.09
CA LYS A 496 -80.86 -90.46 -62.25
C LYS A 496 -81.80 -91.70 -62.26
N GLU A 497 -83.14 -91.51 -62.41
CA GLU A 497 -84.14 -92.31 -63.22
C GLU A 497 -85.63 -92.15 -62.77
N THR A 498 -86.62 -92.39 -63.70
CA THR A 498 -88.06 -92.82 -63.55
C THR A 498 -89.04 -92.17 -64.58
N THR A 499 -89.98 -92.91 -65.24
CA THR A 499 -91.09 -92.36 -66.11
C THR A 499 -92.25 -93.34 -66.50
N HIS A 500 -93.36 -92.81 -67.09
CA HIS A 500 -94.58 -93.46 -67.72
C HIS A 500 -95.76 -93.87 -66.79
N SER A 501 -97.01 -94.20 -67.19
CA SER A 501 -97.66 -94.51 -68.51
C SER A 501 -99.21 -94.20 -68.59
N LEU A 502 -99.96 -94.70 -69.60
CA LEU A 502 -101.40 -94.48 -69.97
C LEU A 502 -102.07 -95.77 -70.57
N PRO A 503 -103.38 -95.90 -70.99
CA PRO A 503 -104.48 -94.94 -71.30
C PRO A 503 -105.79 -95.10 -70.44
N SER A 504 -107.08 -95.26 -70.83
CA SER A 504 -107.85 -95.83 -72.00
C SER A 504 -109.26 -95.15 -72.22
N GLN A 505 -110.21 -95.75 -73.00
CA GLN A 505 -111.34 -95.05 -73.68
C GLN A 505 -112.80 -95.63 -73.52
N ASP A 506 -113.81 -94.81 -73.87
CA ASP A 506 -115.29 -95.02 -74.01
C ASP A 506 -116.17 -95.27 -72.76
N VAL A 507 -115.60 -95.39 -71.57
CA VAL A 507 -116.30 -95.00 -70.31
C VAL A 507 -116.20 -93.47 -70.07
N LEU A 508 -115.38 -92.77 -70.88
CA LEU A 508 -115.01 -91.36 -70.74
C LEU A 508 -116.20 -90.40 -70.58
N CYS A 509 -117.24 -90.53 -71.42
CA CYS A 509 -118.29 -89.51 -71.55
C CYS A 509 -119.14 -89.29 -70.28
N LEU A 510 -119.10 -90.20 -69.29
CA LEU A 510 -119.74 -90.00 -67.98
C LEU A 510 -118.75 -89.59 -66.88
N MET A 511 -117.50 -90.06 -66.94
CA MET A 511 -116.46 -89.67 -65.96
C MET A 511 -115.98 -88.23 -66.12
N GLU A 512 -116.09 -87.64 -67.32
CA GLU A 512 -115.54 -86.30 -67.59
C GLU A 512 -116.17 -85.18 -66.74
N LYS A 513 -117.48 -85.28 -66.42
CA LYS A 513 -118.15 -84.26 -65.58
C LYS A 513 -117.74 -84.29 -64.10
N GLU A 514 -117.54 -85.46 -63.51
CA GLU A 514 -117.08 -85.56 -62.12
C GLU A 514 -115.58 -85.24 -61.97
N LYS A 515 -114.81 -85.45 -63.04
CA LYS A 515 -113.40 -85.06 -63.12
C LYS A 515 -113.19 -83.54 -63.15
N GLU A 516 -114.10 -82.79 -63.80
CA GLU A 516 -113.92 -81.35 -64.04
C GLU A 516 -114.11 -80.48 -62.78
N THR A 517 -114.98 -80.87 -61.86
CA THR A 517 -115.14 -80.22 -60.55
C THR A 517 -113.91 -80.44 -59.68
N ALA A 518 -113.46 -81.69 -59.50
CA ALA A 518 -112.28 -82.03 -58.69
C ALA A 518 -110.98 -81.38 -59.20
N LEU A 519 -110.85 -81.18 -60.51
CA LEU A 519 -109.73 -80.44 -61.11
C LEU A 519 -109.76 -78.93 -60.81
N SER A 520 -110.90 -78.36 -60.44
CA SER A 520 -111.05 -76.93 -60.18
C SER A 520 -110.57 -76.57 -58.77
N ASP A 521 -110.95 -77.34 -57.75
CA ASP A 521 -110.51 -77.13 -56.36
C ASP A 521 -108.98 -77.32 -56.22
N LEU A 522 -108.42 -78.31 -56.91
CA LEU A 522 -106.99 -78.59 -56.90
C LEU A 522 -106.16 -77.40 -57.45
N ARG A 523 -106.67 -76.69 -58.47
CA ARG A 523 -106.00 -75.50 -59.04
C ARG A 523 -105.94 -74.35 -58.04
N LEU A 524 -106.99 -74.16 -57.24
CA LEU A 524 -107.08 -73.05 -56.27
C LEU A 524 -106.05 -73.24 -55.14
N MET A 525 -105.94 -74.46 -54.59
CA MET A 525 -104.92 -74.85 -53.62
C MET A 525 -103.47 -74.74 -54.16
N ILE A 526 -103.26 -74.93 -55.46
CA ILE A 526 -101.94 -74.72 -56.10
C ILE A 526 -101.58 -73.23 -56.08
N VAL A 527 -102.51 -72.36 -56.49
CA VAL A 527 -102.28 -70.90 -56.54
C VAL A 527 -101.98 -70.32 -55.15
N GLU A 528 -102.70 -70.72 -54.09
CA GLU A 528 -102.41 -70.24 -52.73
C GLU A 528 -101.03 -70.71 -52.22
N LYS A 529 -100.68 -71.97 -52.49
CA LYS A 529 -99.37 -72.55 -52.16
C LYS A 529 -98.22 -71.86 -52.90
N GLU A 530 -98.44 -71.45 -54.14
CA GLU A 530 -97.47 -70.70 -54.94
C GLU A 530 -97.34 -69.26 -54.43
N ALA A 531 -98.45 -68.57 -54.14
CA ALA A 531 -98.43 -67.23 -53.54
C ALA A 531 -97.76 -67.19 -52.15
N LEU A 532 -97.92 -68.23 -51.33
CA LEU A 532 -97.22 -68.34 -50.03
C LEU A 532 -95.72 -68.65 -50.20
N ARG A 533 -95.34 -69.49 -51.18
CA ARG A 533 -93.93 -69.69 -51.55
C ARG A 533 -93.27 -68.41 -52.03
N GLU A 534 -93.96 -67.63 -52.86
CA GLU A 534 -93.45 -66.37 -53.40
C GLU A 534 -93.31 -65.30 -52.30
N LYS A 535 -94.26 -65.20 -51.36
CA LYS A 535 -94.10 -64.35 -50.17
C LYS A 535 -92.91 -64.78 -49.30
N LEU A 536 -92.74 -66.08 -49.05
CA LEU A 536 -91.60 -66.58 -48.27
C LEU A 536 -90.26 -66.31 -48.99
N LYS A 537 -90.20 -66.55 -50.30
CA LYS A 537 -89.05 -66.23 -51.15
C LYS A 537 -88.71 -64.75 -51.08
N ASN A 538 -89.67 -63.85 -51.28
CA ASN A 538 -89.43 -62.40 -51.25
C ASN A 538 -88.95 -61.93 -49.86
N ILE A 539 -89.46 -62.51 -48.76
CA ILE A 539 -88.96 -62.22 -47.40
C ILE A 539 -87.52 -62.74 -47.22
N GLN A 540 -87.20 -63.94 -47.73
CA GLN A 540 -85.84 -64.48 -47.70
C GLN A 540 -84.87 -63.67 -48.56
N GLU A 541 -85.27 -63.23 -49.74
CA GLU A 541 -84.47 -62.37 -50.63
C GLU A 541 -84.22 -61.00 -49.98
N LEU A 542 -85.22 -60.35 -49.39
CA LEU A 542 -85.04 -59.11 -48.63
C LEU A 542 -84.15 -59.29 -47.39
N ALA A 543 -84.27 -60.41 -46.67
CA ALA A 543 -83.41 -60.71 -45.53
C ALA A 543 -81.96 -61.02 -45.95
N ILE A 544 -81.75 -61.66 -47.10
CA ILE A 544 -80.42 -61.89 -47.69
C ILE A 544 -79.81 -60.55 -48.13
N VAL A 545 -80.55 -59.71 -48.86
CA VAL A 545 -80.07 -58.38 -49.29
C VAL A 545 -79.68 -57.53 -48.08
N GLY A 546 -80.57 -57.38 -47.10
CA GLY A 546 -80.28 -56.63 -45.87
C GLY A 546 -79.11 -57.21 -45.06
N LYS A 547 -78.93 -58.54 -45.06
CA LYS A 547 -77.75 -59.19 -44.47
C LYS A 547 -76.48 -58.83 -45.25
N THR A 548 -76.48 -58.90 -46.58
CA THR A 548 -75.31 -58.55 -47.40
C THR A 548 -74.98 -57.05 -47.34
N GLU A 549 -75.97 -56.17 -47.20
CA GLU A 549 -75.75 -54.74 -46.95
C GLU A 549 -75.09 -54.50 -45.59
N MET A 550 -75.52 -55.20 -44.54
CA MET A 550 -74.91 -55.10 -43.20
C MET A 550 -73.52 -55.73 -43.14
N GLU A 551 -73.29 -56.86 -43.81
CA GLU A 551 -71.96 -57.48 -43.92
C GLU A 551 -71.00 -56.56 -44.69
N LYS A 552 -71.45 -55.96 -45.80
CA LYS A 552 -70.64 -54.97 -46.52
C LYS A 552 -70.38 -53.70 -45.69
N ASN A 553 -71.39 -53.16 -45.00
CA ASN A 553 -71.20 -52.00 -44.11
C ASN A 553 -70.22 -52.32 -42.97
N MET A 554 -70.17 -53.57 -42.50
CA MET A 554 -69.20 -54.03 -41.50
C MET A 554 -67.79 -54.11 -42.11
N GLU A 555 -67.64 -54.68 -43.30
CA GLU A 555 -66.37 -54.73 -44.05
C GLU A 555 -65.85 -53.31 -44.38
N ASP A 556 -66.72 -52.41 -44.87
CA ASP A 556 -66.39 -51.01 -45.13
C ASP A 556 -65.92 -50.29 -43.84
N LEU A 557 -66.55 -50.56 -42.69
CA LEU A 557 -66.14 -50.01 -41.39
C LEU A 557 -64.87 -50.64 -40.81
N GLU A 558 -64.66 -51.94 -41.00
CA GLU A 558 -63.44 -52.65 -40.59
C GLU A 558 -62.23 -52.16 -41.40
N ASN A 559 -62.40 -51.92 -42.69
CA ASN A 559 -61.38 -51.29 -43.55
C ASN A 559 -61.05 -49.87 -43.08
N ILE A 560 -62.05 -49.01 -42.85
CA ILE A 560 -61.83 -47.65 -42.32
C ILE A 560 -61.12 -47.67 -40.96
N ASN A 561 -61.49 -48.60 -40.07
CA ASN A 561 -60.84 -48.74 -38.76
C ASN A 561 -59.39 -49.23 -38.91
N TYR A 562 -59.12 -50.17 -39.82
CA TYR A 562 -57.76 -50.61 -40.14
C TYR A 562 -56.91 -49.46 -40.70
N GLU A 563 -57.43 -48.69 -41.66
CA GLU A 563 -56.76 -47.49 -42.19
C GLU A 563 -56.41 -46.51 -41.06
N LEU A 564 -57.38 -46.15 -40.20
CA LEU A 564 -57.16 -45.27 -39.05
C LEU A 564 -56.17 -45.85 -38.01
N GLU A 565 -56.16 -47.17 -37.79
CA GLU A 565 -55.17 -47.80 -36.90
C GLU A 565 -53.76 -47.81 -37.52
N THR A 566 -53.64 -47.96 -38.85
CA THR A 566 -52.33 -47.80 -39.54
C THR A 566 -51.85 -46.36 -39.50
N GLU A 567 -52.69 -45.36 -39.81
CA GLU A 567 -52.36 -43.94 -39.69
C GLU A 567 -51.94 -43.58 -38.25
N ARG A 568 -52.65 -44.09 -37.24
CA ARG A 568 -52.31 -43.91 -35.82
C ARG A 568 -50.95 -44.51 -35.48
N CYS A 569 -50.62 -45.68 -36.01
CA CYS A 569 -49.29 -46.30 -35.84
C CYS A 569 -48.19 -45.49 -36.54
N ASP A 570 -48.47 -44.98 -37.73
CA ASP A 570 -47.57 -44.14 -38.52
C ASP A 570 -47.32 -42.76 -37.89
N LEU A 571 -48.36 -42.14 -37.33
CA LEU A 571 -48.22 -40.90 -36.54
C LEU A 571 -47.45 -41.16 -35.25
N LYS A 572 -47.66 -42.31 -34.59
CA LYS A 572 -46.93 -42.71 -33.39
C LYS A 572 -45.44 -42.97 -33.67
N SER A 573 -45.09 -43.60 -34.79
CA SER A 573 -43.69 -43.81 -35.21
C SER A 573 -43.02 -42.49 -35.58
N LYS A 574 -43.70 -41.62 -36.36
CA LYS A 574 -43.26 -40.25 -36.66
C LYS A 574 -43.00 -39.44 -35.38
N VAL A 575 -43.89 -39.54 -34.37
CA VAL A 575 -43.70 -38.89 -33.06
C VAL A 575 -42.52 -39.47 -32.27
N SER A 576 -42.20 -40.76 -32.37
CA SER A 576 -40.98 -41.33 -31.76
C SER A 576 -39.73 -40.76 -32.41
N MET A 577 -39.65 -40.83 -33.75
CA MET A 577 -38.55 -40.24 -34.54
C MET A 577 -38.36 -38.74 -34.26
N MET A 578 -39.45 -37.99 -34.08
CA MET A 578 -39.38 -36.57 -33.69
C MET A 578 -38.85 -36.38 -32.27
N LYS A 579 -39.24 -37.22 -31.29
CA LYS A 579 -38.68 -37.16 -29.93
C LYS A 579 -37.19 -37.51 -29.90
N GLU A 580 -36.79 -38.59 -30.58
CA GLU A 580 -35.40 -39.03 -30.68
C GLU A 580 -34.52 -37.98 -31.39
N THR A 581 -35.03 -37.33 -32.44
CA THR A 581 -34.30 -36.22 -33.09
C THR A 581 -34.21 -34.99 -32.20
N ILE A 582 -35.29 -34.60 -31.49
CA ILE A 582 -35.28 -33.52 -30.48
C ILE A 582 -34.26 -33.82 -29.38
N GLU A 583 -34.27 -35.01 -28.77
CA GLU A 583 -33.29 -35.41 -27.75
C GLU A 583 -31.87 -35.38 -28.31
N SER A 584 -31.65 -35.84 -29.55
CA SER A 584 -30.34 -35.73 -30.19
C SER A 584 -29.88 -34.27 -30.37
N LEU A 585 -30.81 -33.35 -30.64
CA LEU A 585 -30.54 -31.92 -30.83
C LEU A 585 -30.31 -31.22 -29.50
N GLU A 586 -31.09 -31.54 -28.46
CA GLU A 586 -30.86 -31.10 -27.09
C GLU A 586 -29.49 -31.55 -26.59
N ASN A 587 -29.12 -32.82 -26.80
CA ASN A 587 -27.84 -33.35 -26.32
C ASN A 587 -26.66 -32.77 -27.11
N LYS A 588 -26.84 -32.48 -28.42
CA LYS A 588 -25.89 -31.66 -29.19
C LYS A 588 -25.79 -30.23 -28.65
N LEU A 589 -26.91 -29.59 -28.29
CA LEU A 589 -26.94 -28.22 -27.77
C LEU A 589 -26.31 -28.13 -26.38
N LYS A 590 -26.61 -29.07 -25.47
CA LYS A 590 -25.95 -29.22 -24.16
C LYS A 590 -24.44 -29.39 -24.33
N LEU A 591 -24.00 -30.24 -25.27
CA LEU A 591 -22.58 -30.43 -25.58
C LEU A 591 -21.92 -29.16 -26.15
N GLN A 592 -22.59 -28.42 -27.04
CA GLN A 592 -22.07 -27.14 -27.56
C GLN A 592 -22.02 -26.06 -26.49
N TYR A 593 -22.99 -26.02 -25.57
CA TYR A 593 -23.02 -25.11 -24.43
C TYR A 593 -21.85 -25.37 -23.46
N HIS A 594 -21.60 -26.64 -23.10
CA HIS A 594 -20.42 -27.01 -22.31
C HIS A 594 -19.09 -26.70 -23.01
N LYS A 595 -19.01 -26.89 -24.34
CA LYS A 595 -17.83 -26.46 -25.12
C LYS A 595 -17.65 -24.95 -25.12
N LEU A 596 -18.73 -24.17 -25.21
CA LEU A 596 -18.68 -22.70 -25.16
C LEU A 596 -18.16 -22.22 -23.79
N ILE A 597 -18.62 -22.84 -22.70
CA ILE A 597 -18.11 -22.57 -21.34
C ILE A 597 -16.62 -22.92 -21.26
N HIS A 598 -16.22 -24.12 -21.68
CA HIS A 598 -14.81 -24.53 -21.65
C HIS A 598 -13.90 -23.56 -22.43
N VAL A 599 -14.33 -23.11 -23.62
CA VAL A 599 -13.58 -22.13 -24.43
C VAL A 599 -13.57 -20.73 -23.77
N ALA A 600 -14.62 -20.34 -23.06
CA ALA A 600 -14.63 -19.10 -22.28
C ALA A 600 -13.70 -19.17 -21.05
N ASP A 601 -13.68 -20.31 -20.35
CA ASP A 601 -12.79 -20.57 -19.24
C ASP A 601 -11.32 -20.62 -19.70
N ASP A 602 -11.02 -21.34 -20.80
CA ASP A 602 -9.70 -21.36 -21.46
C ASP A 602 -9.27 -19.94 -21.86
N SER A 603 -10.18 -19.14 -22.43
CA SER A 603 -9.90 -17.75 -22.81
C SER A 603 -9.62 -16.87 -21.59
N SER A 604 -10.30 -17.10 -20.46
CA SER A 604 -10.02 -16.41 -19.19
C SER A 604 -8.65 -16.80 -18.60
N GLN A 605 -8.28 -18.08 -18.70
CA GLN A 605 -6.97 -18.59 -18.28
C GLN A 605 -5.85 -18.06 -19.18
N GLN A 606 -6.05 -18.00 -20.50
CA GLN A 606 -5.13 -17.37 -21.44
C GLN A 606 -4.99 -15.86 -21.18
N LYS A 607 -6.08 -15.15 -20.84
CA LYS A 607 -6.06 -13.72 -20.51
C LYS A 607 -5.33 -13.42 -19.20
N THR A 608 -5.51 -14.26 -18.18
CA THR A 608 -4.76 -14.14 -16.91
C THR A 608 -3.28 -14.54 -17.09
N ALA A 609 -2.98 -15.56 -17.89
CA ALA A 609 -1.62 -15.90 -18.28
C ALA A 609 -0.95 -14.74 -19.04
N LEU A 610 -1.61 -14.14 -20.03
CA LEU A 610 -1.11 -12.99 -20.79
C LEU A 610 -0.88 -11.77 -19.89
N ASN A 611 -1.79 -11.48 -18.95
CA ASN A 611 -1.60 -10.41 -17.97
C ASN A 611 -0.40 -10.68 -17.04
N SER A 612 -0.19 -11.92 -16.57
CA SER A 612 0.98 -12.26 -15.75
C SER A 612 2.29 -12.19 -16.55
N LEU A 613 2.30 -12.64 -17.81
CA LEU A 613 3.42 -12.45 -18.73
C LEU A 613 3.70 -10.98 -19.01
N LYS A 614 2.68 -10.12 -19.12
CA LYS A 614 2.85 -8.67 -19.27
C LYS A 614 3.52 -8.05 -18.04
N ILE A 615 3.08 -8.41 -16.82
CA ILE A 615 3.69 -7.94 -15.57
C ILE A 615 5.15 -8.41 -15.47
N ILE A 616 5.44 -9.66 -15.82
CA ILE A 616 6.81 -10.20 -15.88
C ILE A 616 7.64 -9.44 -16.93
N ASN A 617 7.10 -9.15 -18.10
CA ASN A 617 7.81 -8.43 -19.15
C ASN A 617 8.10 -6.96 -18.75
N GLU A 618 7.17 -6.30 -18.06
CA GLU A 618 7.41 -4.98 -17.48
C GLU A 618 8.44 -5.01 -16.34
N GLN A 619 8.50 -6.09 -15.54
CA GLN A 619 9.54 -6.29 -14.53
C GLN A 619 10.91 -6.54 -15.18
N LEU A 620 10.96 -7.33 -16.25
CA LEU A 620 12.17 -7.57 -17.03
C LEU A 620 12.65 -6.29 -17.73
N GLN A 621 11.76 -5.49 -18.30
CA GLN A 621 12.11 -4.20 -18.89
C GLN A 621 12.74 -3.28 -17.85
N ARG A 622 12.09 -3.07 -16.69
CA ARG A 622 12.66 -2.26 -15.60
C ARG A 622 14.02 -2.80 -15.14
N ALA A 623 14.21 -4.12 -15.10
CA ALA A 623 15.49 -4.73 -14.75
C ALA A 623 16.57 -4.51 -15.85
N VAL A 624 16.20 -4.49 -17.12
CA VAL A 624 17.08 -4.12 -18.23
C VAL A 624 17.43 -2.64 -18.16
N ASP A 625 16.46 -1.75 -17.93
CA ASP A 625 16.67 -0.31 -17.77
C ASP A 625 17.61 -0.01 -16.59
N ASP A 626 17.40 -0.65 -15.44
CA ASP A 626 18.29 -0.63 -14.26
C ASP A 626 19.73 -1.06 -14.62
N CYS A 627 19.87 -2.13 -15.41
CA CYS A 627 21.17 -2.63 -15.85
C CYS A 627 21.85 -1.69 -16.85
N GLN A 628 21.10 -1.09 -17.77
CA GLN A 628 21.62 -0.10 -18.72
C GLN A 628 22.07 1.17 -18.00
N HIS A 629 21.29 1.67 -17.04
CA HIS A 629 21.64 2.83 -16.22
C HIS A 629 22.90 2.57 -15.37
N ARG A 630 23.02 1.39 -14.75
CA ARG A 630 24.24 0.98 -14.03
C ARG A 630 25.45 0.83 -14.96
N PHE A 631 25.24 0.33 -16.18
CA PHE A 631 26.30 0.23 -17.18
C PHE A 631 26.77 1.62 -17.65
N ALA A 632 25.85 2.56 -17.88
CA ALA A 632 26.18 3.96 -18.22
C ALA A 632 27.05 4.60 -17.14
N ILE A 633 26.62 4.55 -15.87
CA ILE A 633 27.42 5.06 -14.73
C ILE A 633 28.79 4.38 -14.65
N LYS A 634 28.89 3.06 -14.86
CA LYS A 634 30.19 2.37 -14.87
C LYS A 634 31.06 2.69 -16.09
N SER A 635 30.47 3.09 -17.22
CA SER A 635 31.19 3.62 -18.37
C SER A 635 31.71 5.03 -18.10
N GLU A 636 30.93 5.88 -17.44
CA GLU A 636 31.35 7.23 -17.04
C GLU A 636 32.45 7.20 -15.96
N GLU A 637 32.32 6.33 -14.94
CA GLU A 637 33.37 6.07 -13.94
C GLU A 637 34.66 5.56 -14.61
N LEU A 638 34.55 4.64 -15.57
CA LEU A 638 35.70 4.11 -16.30
C LEU A 638 36.37 5.19 -17.18
N GLN A 639 35.58 6.03 -17.85
CA GLN A 639 36.10 7.14 -18.64
C GLN A 639 36.79 8.19 -17.75
N ALA A 640 36.23 8.50 -16.58
CA ALA A 640 36.86 9.37 -15.60
C ALA A 640 38.19 8.79 -15.08
N ALA A 641 38.23 7.48 -14.81
CA ALA A 641 39.46 6.78 -14.43
C ALA A 641 40.51 6.78 -15.56
N GLN A 642 40.10 6.57 -16.82
CA GLN A 642 40.99 6.66 -17.99
C GLN A 642 41.58 8.06 -18.17
N MET A 643 40.77 9.11 -18.01
CA MET A 643 41.26 10.50 -18.04
C MET A 643 42.25 10.80 -16.89
N GLN A 644 42.01 10.24 -15.69
CA GLN A 644 42.97 10.34 -14.59
C GLN A 644 44.28 9.61 -14.90
N ILE A 645 44.22 8.38 -15.43
CA ILE A 645 45.40 7.60 -15.85
C ILE A 645 46.21 8.37 -16.88
N ALA A 646 45.59 8.87 -17.95
CA ALA A 646 46.27 9.69 -18.97
C ALA A 646 46.94 10.94 -18.36
N SER A 647 46.30 11.60 -17.39
CA SER A 647 46.91 12.75 -16.68
C SER A 647 48.10 12.36 -15.78
N LEU A 648 48.17 11.12 -15.31
CA LEU A 648 49.28 10.58 -14.53
C LEU A 648 50.41 10.11 -15.45
N GLU A 649 50.10 9.48 -16.59
CA GLU A 649 51.06 9.14 -17.66
C GLU A 649 51.73 10.42 -18.21
N GLU A 650 50.97 11.49 -18.46
CA GLU A 650 51.53 12.79 -18.88
C GLU A 650 52.41 13.44 -17.79
N LYS A 651 52.15 13.18 -16.50
CA LYS A 651 53.03 13.61 -15.40
C LYS A 651 54.29 12.76 -15.31
N ILE A 652 54.17 11.44 -15.45
CA ILE A 652 55.30 10.50 -15.49
C ILE A 652 56.22 10.87 -16.65
N ASN A 653 55.69 11.02 -17.87
CA ASN A 653 56.47 11.42 -19.04
C ASN A 653 57.21 12.75 -18.83
N ARG A 654 56.56 13.78 -18.25
CA ARG A 654 57.22 15.05 -17.89
C ARG A 654 58.33 14.88 -16.85
N LEU A 655 58.17 13.99 -15.87
CA LEU A 655 59.21 13.68 -14.88
C LEU A 655 60.36 12.89 -15.52
N THR A 656 60.07 11.90 -16.38
CA THR A 656 61.08 11.16 -17.15
C THR A 656 61.91 12.09 -18.02
N CYS A 657 61.29 13.05 -18.73
CA CYS A 657 62.02 14.04 -19.53
C CYS A 657 62.94 14.94 -18.67
N LYS A 658 62.52 15.29 -17.44
CA LYS A 658 63.37 16.04 -16.49
C LYS A 658 64.54 15.20 -15.96
N ILE A 659 64.30 13.92 -15.68
CA ILE A 659 65.36 12.98 -15.28
C ILE A 659 66.39 12.85 -16.40
N THR A 660 65.96 12.65 -17.66
CA THR A 660 66.90 12.54 -18.78
C THR A 660 67.70 13.81 -19.02
N SER A 661 67.12 15.02 -18.88
CA SER A 661 67.90 16.25 -19.01
C SER A 661 68.90 16.44 -17.85
N GLN A 662 68.55 16.00 -16.64
CA GLN A 662 69.45 16.01 -15.49
C GLN A 662 70.57 14.95 -15.63
N ASP A 663 70.29 13.79 -16.21
CA ASP A 663 71.32 12.80 -16.55
C ASP A 663 72.27 13.32 -17.63
N ASP A 664 71.76 13.99 -18.67
CA ASP A 664 72.58 14.66 -19.71
C ASP A 664 73.48 15.76 -19.09
N GLU A 665 72.94 16.59 -18.19
CA GLU A 665 73.70 17.59 -17.42
C GLU A 665 74.76 16.93 -16.52
N LEU A 666 74.44 15.84 -15.83
CA LEU A 666 75.39 15.08 -15.00
C LEU A 666 76.48 14.41 -15.85
N VAL A 667 76.18 13.96 -17.06
CA VAL A 667 77.17 13.45 -18.02
C VAL A 667 78.07 14.59 -18.51
N ALA A 668 77.52 15.76 -18.83
CA ALA A 668 78.30 16.94 -19.20
C ALA A 668 79.27 17.38 -18.08
N LEU A 669 78.80 17.42 -16.82
CA LEU A 669 79.61 17.75 -15.65
C LEU A 669 80.70 16.69 -15.37
N LYS A 670 80.39 15.39 -15.51
CA LYS A 670 81.41 14.33 -15.41
C LYS A 670 82.48 14.46 -16.50
N ASN A 671 82.10 14.87 -17.71
CA ASN A 671 83.04 15.13 -18.80
C ASN A 671 83.94 16.35 -18.53
N THR A 672 83.41 17.45 -17.99
CA THR A 672 84.25 18.61 -17.64
C THR A 672 85.21 18.30 -16.48
N ILE A 673 84.78 17.56 -15.46
CA ILE A 673 85.67 17.05 -14.40
C ILE A 673 86.79 16.20 -15.00
N CYS A 674 86.47 15.28 -15.93
CA CYS A 674 87.46 14.44 -16.62
C CYS A 674 88.43 15.22 -17.55
N VAL A 675 88.10 16.46 -17.94
CA VAL A 675 89.04 17.37 -18.63
C VAL A 675 89.93 18.07 -17.59
N ILE A 676 89.33 18.64 -16.54
CA ILE A 676 90.06 19.32 -15.46
C ILE A 676 91.07 18.38 -14.79
N ASP A 677 90.74 17.12 -14.57
CA ASP A 677 91.67 16.14 -14.00
C ASP A 677 92.89 15.91 -14.90
N LYS A 678 92.72 15.84 -16.23
CA LYS A 678 93.82 15.70 -17.20
C LYS A 678 94.67 16.96 -17.29
N GLU A 679 94.05 18.13 -17.22
CA GLU A 679 94.76 19.41 -17.17
C GLU A 679 95.58 19.53 -15.88
N LYS A 680 95.01 19.11 -14.73
CA LYS A 680 95.70 19.02 -13.44
C LYS A 680 96.91 18.06 -13.51
N ASP A 681 96.72 16.86 -14.06
CA ASP A 681 97.79 15.85 -14.16
C ASP A 681 98.92 16.33 -15.10
N TYR A 682 98.57 16.97 -16.23
CA TYR A 682 99.55 17.59 -17.12
C TYR A 682 100.29 18.77 -16.48
N LEU A 683 99.59 19.64 -15.74
CA LEU A 683 100.22 20.74 -15.01
C LEU A 683 101.15 20.24 -13.91
N GLN A 684 100.83 19.12 -13.26
CA GLN A 684 101.71 18.47 -12.29
C GLN A 684 102.99 17.95 -12.97
N GLU A 685 102.88 17.21 -14.08
CA GLU A 685 104.04 16.75 -14.87
C GLU A 685 104.95 17.91 -15.30
N VAL A 686 104.36 19.03 -15.75
CA VAL A 686 105.11 20.25 -16.11
C VAL A 686 105.76 20.91 -14.89
N VAL A 687 105.12 20.93 -13.72
CA VAL A 687 105.72 21.47 -12.48
C VAL A 687 106.89 20.61 -12.01
N ASP A 688 106.77 19.28 -12.09
CA ASP A 688 107.82 18.34 -11.69
C ASP A 688 109.02 18.45 -12.63
N GLU A 689 108.81 18.47 -13.96
CA GLU A 689 109.86 18.77 -14.94
C GLU A 689 110.60 20.08 -14.62
N LYS A 690 109.86 21.14 -14.27
CA LYS A 690 110.44 22.46 -13.99
C LYS A 690 111.24 22.43 -12.69
N THR A 691 110.81 21.66 -11.70
CA THR A 691 111.50 21.49 -10.43
C THR A 691 112.84 20.76 -10.62
N GLU A 692 112.88 19.68 -11.42
CA GLU A 692 114.14 19.02 -11.80
C GLU A 692 115.09 19.96 -12.57
N LYS A 693 114.54 20.75 -13.51
CA LYS A 693 115.30 21.72 -14.31
C LYS A 693 115.83 22.89 -13.47
N ILE A 694 115.14 23.29 -12.40
CA ILE A 694 115.62 24.25 -11.40
C ILE A 694 116.74 23.63 -10.56
N ALA A 695 116.52 22.47 -9.92
CA ALA A 695 117.51 21.84 -9.04
C ALA A 695 118.84 21.52 -9.78
N SER A 696 118.75 21.04 -11.02
CA SER A 696 119.94 20.84 -11.87
C SER A 696 120.61 22.14 -12.31
N SER A 697 119.87 23.25 -12.43
CA SER A 697 120.45 24.58 -12.66
C SER A 697 121.12 25.13 -11.40
N GLU A 698 120.57 24.89 -10.22
CA GLU A 698 121.12 25.31 -8.93
C GLU A 698 122.46 24.61 -8.61
N ASP A 699 122.60 23.30 -8.85
CA ASP A 699 123.89 22.61 -8.70
C ASP A 699 124.92 23.07 -9.76
N ASN A 700 124.48 23.38 -10.98
CA ASN A 700 125.32 24.03 -11.97
C ASN A 700 125.77 25.44 -11.51
N ILE A 701 124.90 26.23 -10.87
CA ILE A 701 125.28 27.52 -10.29
C ILE A 701 126.27 27.31 -9.14
N ALA A 702 125.98 26.43 -8.17
CA ALA A 702 126.83 26.18 -7.01
C ALA A 702 128.21 25.59 -7.37
N THR A 703 128.32 24.83 -8.47
CA THR A 703 129.62 24.39 -9.01
C THR A 703 130.35 25.52 -9.74
N LYS A 704 129.64 26.38 -10.48
CA LYS A 704 130.24 27.58 -11.09
C LYS A 704 130.71 28.59 -10.05
N GLU A 705 129.94 28.86 -9.00
CA GLU A 705 130.32 29.71 -7.87
C GLU A 705 131.63 29.25 -7.23
N LYS A 706 131.81 27.95 -6.98
CA LYS A 706 133.09 27.40 -6.48
C LYS A 706 134.26 27.69 -7.43
N THR A 707 134.06 27.60 -8.75
CA THR A 707 135.09 27.97 -9.73
C THR A 707 135.31 29.49 -9.81
N ILE A 708 134.27 30.30 -9.65
CA ILE A 708 134.35 31.77 -9.61
C ILE A 708 135.12 32.20 -8.37
N SER A 709 134.86 31.65 -7.19
CA SER A 709 135.62 31.94 -5.96
C SER A 709 137.11 31.61 -6.10
N HIS A 710 137.45 30.52 -6.80
CA HIS A 710 138.86 30.19 -7.09
C HIS A 710 139.49 31.20 -8.06
N LEU A 711 138.77 31.60 -9.11
CA LEU A 711 139.22 32.59 -10.09
C LEU A 711 139.21 34.04 -9.54
N GLN A 712 138.40 34.34 -8.52
CA GLN A 712 138.39 35.64 -7.83
C GLN A 712 139.66 35.84 -6.99
N VAL A 713 140.24 34.78 -6.43
CA VAL A 713 141.54 34.86 -5.74
C VAL A 713 142.65 35.19 -6.74
N THR A 714 142.69 34.51 -7.90
CA THR A 714 143.73 34.78 -8.92
C THR A 714 143.48 36.07 -9.70
N LEU A 715 142.22 36.52 -9.81
CA LEU A 715 141.88 37.86 -10.29
C LEU A 715 142.34 38.91 -9.30
N SER A 716 142.10 38.79 -7.99
CA SER A 716 142.51 39.77 -6.97
C SER A 716 144.01 40.12 -7.04
N ASP A 717 144.87 39.12 -7.25
CA ASP A 717 146.32 39.34 -7.45
C ASP A 717 146.61 40.20 -8.70
N VAL A 718 145.91 39.95 -9.81
CA VAL A 718 146.04 40.69 -11.07
C VAL A 718 145.39 42.08 -10.98
N GLU A 719 144.20 42.18 -10.38
CA GLU A 719 143.44 43.39 -10.09
C GLU A 719 144.21 44.33 -9.15
N SER A 720 145.11 43.83 -8.29
CA SER A 720 146.05 44.68 -7.54
C SER A 720 147.00 45.48 -8.45
N THR A 721 147.27 44.98 -9.66
CA THR A 721 148.14 45.62 -10.66
C THR A 721 147.35 46.42 -11.67
N ILE A 722 146.22 45.88 -12.18
CA ILE A 722 145.32 46.59 -13.08
C ILE A 722 144.67 47.76 -12.35
N GLY A 723 144.27 47.60 -11.09
CA GLY A 723 143.55 48.57 -10.24
C GLY A 723 144.17 49.97 -10.22
N ARG A 724 145.51 50.10 -10.26
CA ARG A 724 146.18 51.41 -10.33
C ARG A 724 145.94 52.18 -11.64
N LEU A 725 145.65 51.45 -12.73
CA LEU A 725 145.24 51.99 -14.02
C LEU A 725 143.71 52.05 -14.12
N GLN A 726 143.05 51.05 -13.54
CA GLN A 726 141.60 50.92 -13.45
C GLN A 726 140.98 52.05 -12.65
N ASP A 727 141.54 52.54 -11.54
CA ASP A 727 140.96 53.64 -10.75
C ASP A 727 140.69 54.90 -11.58
N LEU A 728 141.54 55.17 -12.58
CA LEU A 728 141.42 56.30 -13.50
C LEU A 728 140.32 56.05 -14.56
N ILE A 729 140.15 54.81 -15.00
CA ILE A 729 139.13 54.35 -15.95
C ILE A 729 137.77 54.18 -15.25
N ASN A 730 137.73 53.45 -14.13
CA ASN A 730 136.65 53.29 -13.16
C ASN A 730 136.01 54.63 -12.77
N ASN A 731 136.75 55.75 -12.73
CA ASN A 731 136.13 57.06 -12.49
C ASN A 731 135.15 57.47 -13.60
N ARG A 732 135.38 57.07 -14.85
CA ARG A 732 134.47 57.29 -16.00
C ARG A 732 133.52 56.13 -16.22
N GLU A 733 133.97 54.90 -16.01
CA GLU A 733 133.10 53.72 -16.12
C GLU A 733 132.08 53.64 -14.97
N ARG A 734 132.37 54.17 -13.77
CA ARG A 734 131.34 54.33 -12.71
C ARG A 734 130.29 55.38 -13.08
N GLU A 735 130.66 56.47 -13.76
CA GLU A 735 129.69 57.45 -14.28
C GLU A 735 128.79 56.80 -15.34
N LEU A 736 129.39 56.18 -16.38
CA LEU A 736 128.65 55.53 -17.46
C LEU A 736 127.82 54.33 -16.98
N ALA A 737 128.38 53.43 -16.18
CA ALA A 737 127.67 52.27 -15.66
C ALA A 737 126.60 52.63 -14.62
N SER A 738 126.67 53.80 -13.97
CA SER A 738 125.56 54.29 -13.15
C SER A 738 124.39 54.76 -14.00
N VAL A 739 124.64 55.45 -15.12
CA VAL A 739 123.58 55.87 -16.05
C VAL A 739 123.02 54.66 -16.81
N GLN A 740 123.87 53.71 -17.20
CA GLN A 740 123.44 52.47 -17.86
C GLN A 740 122.59 51.61 -16.90
N ARG A 741 123.04 51.36 -15.66
CA ARG A 741 122.21 50.64 -14.68
C ARG A 741 120.90 51.34 -14.38
N GLN A 742 120.88 52.68 -14.25
CA GLN A 742 119.62 53.41 -14.11
C GLN A 742 118.71 53.26 -15.33
N LEU A 743 119.26 53.24 -16.55
CA LEU A 743 118.48 53.01 -17.76
C LEU A 743 117.92 51.57 -17.84
N ASP A 744 118.72 50.58 -17.46
CA ASP A 744 118.34 49.17 -17.46
C ASP A 744 117.33 48.86 -16.32
N GLU A 745 117.50 49.46 -15.14
CA GLU A 745 116.56 49.46 -14.01
C GLU A 745 115.21 50.07 -14.44
N ASN A 746 115.21 51.26 -15.06
CA ASN A 746 113.98 51.87 -15.59
C ASN A 746 113.30 51.02 -16.68
N GLN A 747 114.06 50.27 -17.49
CA GLN A 747 113.49 49.34 -18.48
C GLN A 747 112.87 48.09 -17.83
N ILE A 748 113.49 47.56 -16.77
CA ILE A 748 112.94 46.45 -15.99
C ILE A 748 111.67 46.90 -15.26
N GLU A 749 111.70 48.05 -14.57
CA GLU A 749 110.52 48.65 -13.93
C GLU A 749 109.39 48.90 -14.94
N LEU A 750 109.70 49.44 -16.12
CA LEU A 750 108.70 49.63 -17.19
C LEU A 750 108.10 48.29 -17.64
N ALA A 751 108.92 47.28 -17.90
CA ALA A 751 108.44 45.96 -18.32
C ALA A 751 107.64 45.24 -17.22
N GLU A 752 107.96 45.47 -15.94
CA GLU A 752 107.19 44.98 -14.80
C GLU A 752 105.86 45.72 -14.64
N LEU A 753 105.84 47.05 -14.84
CA LEU A 753 104.62 47.85 -14.88
C LEU A 753 103.71 47.46 -16.07
N GLU A 754 104.28 47.11 -17.23
CA GLU A 754 103.50 46.59 -18.36
C GLU A 754 102.91 45.20 -18.06
N ARG A 755 103.68 44.29 -17.46
CA ARG A 755 103.15 42.99 -16.99
C ARG A 755 102.06 43.17 -15.93
N ALA A 756 102.27 44.06 -14.96
CA ALA A 756 101.30 44.37 -13.91
C ALA A 756 100.01 44.98 -14.49
N ARG A 757 100.14 45.91 -15.45
CA ARG A 757 99.01 46.46 -16.23
C ARG A 757 98.24 45.34 -16.94
N ASP A 758 98.94 44.43 -17.61
CA ASP A 758 98.29 43.38 -18.40
C ASP A 758 97.68 42.26 -17.55
N ILE A 759 98.23 42.01 -16.35
CA ILE A 759 97.60 41.19 -15.31
C ILE A 759 96.32 41.90 -14.80
N ALA A 760 96.42 43.16 -14.39
CA ALA A 760 95.27 43.93 -13.90
C ALA A 760 94.16 44.10 -14.96
N LEU A 761 94.51 44.20 -16.26
CA LEU A 761 93.53 44.23 -17.35
C LEU A 761 92.84 42.88 -17.57
N LYS A 762 93.54 41.75 -17.38
CA LYS A 762 92.93 40.41 -17.41
C LYS A 762 92.01 40.19 -16.20
N GLU A 763 92.44 40.61 -15.02
CA GLU A 763 91.66 40.53 -13.79
C GLU A 763 90.43 41.43 -13.83
N ASN A 764 90.55 42.66 -14.35
CA ASN A 764 89.42 43.57 -14.53
C ASN A 764 88.39 43.01 -15.54
N ARG A 765 88.83 42.42 -16.66
CA ARG A 765 87.94 41.69 -17.58
C ARG A 765 87.26 40.51 -16.90
N ARG A 766 88.00 39.67 -16.18
CA ARG A 766 87.43 38.57 -15.40
C ARG A 766 86.36 39.06 -14.42
N LEU A 767 86.65 40.10 -13.63
CA LEU A 767 85.70 40.69 -12.69
C LEU A 767 84.47 41.27 -13.41
N GLN A 768 84.63 41.76 -14.65
CA GLN A 768 83.54 42.25 -15.48
C GLN A 768 82.67 41.09 -16.04
N ASP A 769 83.28 39.96 -16.41
CA ASP A 769 82.59 38.73 -16.84
C ASP A 769 81.90 38.03 -15.65
N ASP A 770 82.56 37.97 -14.49
CA ASP A 770 82.01 37.48 -13.21
C ASP A 770 80.80 38.34 -12.79
N LEU A 771 80.90 39.67 -12.88
CA LEU A 771 79.79 40.60 -12.63
C LEU A 771 78.65 40.44 -13.65
N ALA A 772 78.95 40.25 -14.93
CA ALA A 772 77.96 39.99 -15.98
C ALA A 772 77.30 38.60 -15.84
N THR A 773 77.93 37.68 -15.12
CA THR A 773 77.38 36.36 -14.78
C THR A 773 76.47 36.46 -13.56
N MET A 774 76.95 37.06 -12.47
CA MET A 774 76.15 37.40 -11.29
C MET A 774 74.91 38.23 -11.65
N ALA A 775 74.99 39.15 -12.61
CA ALA A 775 73.84 39.93 -13.07
C ALA A 775 72.76 39.06 -13.76
N ARG A 776 73.17 38.06 -14.56
CA ARG A 776 72.25 37.10 -15.21
C ARG A 776 71.67 36.11 -14.21
N GLU A 777 72.46 35.64 -13.26
CA GLU A 777 72.03 34.76 -12.17
C GLU A 777 71.01 35.47 -11.27
N ASN A 778 71.25 36.72 -10.87
CA ASN A 778 70.27 37.51 -10.12
C ASN A 778 68.97 37.74 -10.91
N GLN A 779 69.04 37.90 -12.24
CA GLN A 779 67.83 38.00 -13.08
C GLN A 779 67.08 36.66 -13.16
N ALA A 780 67.77 35.53 -13.30
CA ALA A 780 67.17 34.20 -13.27
C ALA A 780 66.50 33.90 -11.93
N ILE A 781 67.21 34.12 -10.81
CA ILE A 781 66.69 33.94 -9.44
C ILE A 781 65.49 34.87 -9.18
N SER A 782 65.49 36.09 -9.74
CA SER A 782 64.32 36.99 -9.63
C SER A 782 63.10 36.45 -10.37
N LEU A 783 63.28 35.88 -11.58
CA LEU A 783 62.19 35.26 -12.35
C LEU A 783 61.69 33.97 -11.70
N GLU A 784 62.58 33.14 -11.15
CA GLU A 784 62.22 31.96 -10.36
C GLU A 784 61.45 32.34 -9.09
N LEU A 785 61.84 33.42 -8.42
CA LEU A 785 61.12 33.96 -7.26
C LEU A 785 59.74 34.51 -7.65
N GLU A 786 59.62 35.24 -8.76
CA GLU A 786 58.33 35.70 -9.29
C GLU A 786 57.42 34.52 -9.67
N GLN A 787 57.96 33.47 -10.30
CA GLN A 787 57.22 32.25 -10.60
C GLN A 787 56.77 31.54 -9.31
N ALA A 788 57.65 31.37 -8.32
CA ALA A 788 57.32 30.76 -7.03
C ALA A 788 56.26 31.57 -6.25
N ILE A 789 56.26 32.90 -6.39
CA ILE A 789 55.21 33.78 -5.85
C ILE A 789 53.87 33.57 -6.59
N CYS A 790 53.89 33.42 -7.92
CA CYS A 790 52.69 33.11 -8.70
C CYS A 790 52.12 31.74 -8.35
N GLU A 791 52.95 30.69 -8.29
CA GLU A 791 52.56 29.33 -7.91
C GLU A 791 52.01 29.28 -6.48
N LYS A 792 52.62 30.01 -5.53
CA LYS A 792 52.10 30.19 -4.16
C LYS A 792 50.71 30.82 -4.16
N GLU A 793 50.49 31.87 -4.95
CA GLU A 793 49.20 32.57 -4.99
C GLU A 793 48.13 31.73 -5.72
N GLU A 794 48.48 30.98 -6.77
CA GLU A 794 47.61 29.95 -7.34
C GLU A 794 47.21 28.88 -6.31
N MET A 795 48.17 28.36 -5.54
CA MET A 795 47.90 27.34 -4.51
C MET A 795 47.04 27.91 -3.39
N LYS A 796 47.25 29.17 -3.00
CA LYS A 796 46.37 29.92 -2.07
C LYS A 796 44.94 30.08 -2.62
N ASN A 797 44.79 30.38 -3.91
CA ASN A 797 43.48 30.44 -4.57
C ASN A 797 42.80 29.07 -4.66
N ARG A 798 43.56 27.99 -4.96
CA ARG A 798 43.06 26.60 -4.92
C ARG A 798 42.58 26.22 -3.51
N VAL A 799 43.36 26.53 -2.48
CA VAL A 799 42.99 26.31 -1.08
C VAL A 799 41.75 27.13 -0.69
N HIS A 800 41.64 28.38 -1.12
CA HIS A 800 40.44 29.20 -0.86
C HIS A 800 39.20 28.60 -1.52
N ASN A 801 39.30 28.15 -2.78
CA ASN A 801 38.21 27.47 -3.48
C ASN A 801 37.79 26.17 -2.77
N TYR A 802 38.75 25.37 -2.29
CA TYR A 802 38.46 24.18 -1.48
C TYR A 802 37.78 24.54 -0.15
N ILE A 803 38.19 25.61 0.54
CA ILE A 803 37.50 26.09 1.75
C ILE A 803 36.05 26.49 1.43
N THR A 804 35.80 27.22 0.34
CA THR A 804 34.43 27.59 -0.04
C THR A 804 33.57 26.37 -0.41
N GLU A 805 34.14 25.36 -1.06
CA GLU A 805 33.42 24.11 -1.37
C GLU A 805 33.18 23.26 -0.13
N VAL A 806 34.12 23.22 0.83
CA VAL A 806 33.91 22.58 2.13
C VAL A 806 32.78 23.28 2.87
N SER A 807 32.79 24.61 3.01
CA SER A 807 31.69 25.33 3.69
C SER A 807 30.35 25.26 2.96
N ARG A 808 30.35 25.10 1.63
CA ARG A 808 29.14 24.77 0.85
C ARG A 808 28.63 23.36 1.18
N CYS A 809 29.53 22.38 1.34
CA CYS A 809 29.17 21.02 1.75
C CYS A 809 28.71 20.95 3.21
N GLU A 810 29.36 21.66 4.13
CA GLU A 810 28.96 21.80 5.54
C GLU A 810 27.56 22.41 5.65
N SER A 811 27.28 23.49 4.89
CA SER A 811 25.96 24.11 4.83
C SER A 811 24.88 23.17 4.29
N LEU A 812 25.20 22.36 3.27
CA LEU A 812 24.29 21.37 2.72
C LEU A 812 24.06 20.19 3.67
N MET A 813 25.11 19.74 4.38
CA MET A 813 25.01 18.72 5.43
C MET A 813 24.15 19.20 6.59
N ALA A 814 24.36 20.43 7.09
CA ALA A 814 23.54 21.02 8.14
C ALA A 814 22.06 21.17 7.72
N ALA A 815 21.79 21.57 6.47
CA ALA A 815 20.43 21.60 5.93
C ALA A 815 19.79 20.21 5.86
N LYS A 816 20.54 19.17 5.46
CA LYS A 816 20.04 17.79 5.43
C LYS A 816 19.89 17.17 6.82
N GLU A 817 20.72 17.56 7.77
CA GLU A 817 20.58 17.16 9.17
C GLU A 817 19.36 17.84 9.81
N GLN A 818 19.08 19.11 9.50
CA GLN A 818 17.82 19.76 9.88
C GLN A 818 16.61 19.08 9.24
N GLU A 819 16.63 18.75 7.93
CA GLU A 819 15.55 17.98 7.28
C GLU A 819 15.31 16.63 7.96
N ASN A 820 16.38 15.94 8.39
CA ASN A 820 16.28 14.68 9.12
C ASN A 820 15.72 14.86 10.54
N GLN A 821 16.11 15.92 11.27
CA GLN A 821 15.55 16.24 12.59
C GLN A 821 14.07 16.61 12.49
N ASP A 822 13.70 17.43 11.51
CA ASP A 822 12.32 17.77 11.15
C ASP A 822 11.48 16.53 10.82
N LEU A 823 12.04 15.57 10.08
CA LEU A 823 11.39 14.32 9.71
C LEU A 823 11.27 13.38 10.91
N LEU A 824 12.29 13.28 11.76
CA LEU A 824 12.25 12.52 13.02
C LEU A 824 11.20 13.09 13.97
N GLY A 825 11.11 14.42 14.10
CA GLY A 825 10.06 15.10 14.86
C GLY A 825 8.65 14.82 14.32
N LYS A 826 8.48 14.78 12.98
CA LYS A 826 7.22 14.36 12.34
C LYS A 826 6.89 12.89 12.64
N PHE A 827 7.88 11.99 12.63
CA PHE A 827 7.69 10.59 13.02
C PHE A 827 7.33 10.43 14.50
N GLN A 828 7.99 11.17 15.41
CA GLN A 828 7.66 11.18 16.84
C GLN A 828 6.23 11.69 17.08
N MET A 829 5.85 12.81 16.47
CA MET A 829 4.48 13.34 16.54
C MET A 829 3.42 12.38 15.98
N LEU A 830 3.73 11.66 14.89
CA LEU A 830 2.85 10.61 14.35
C LEU A 830 2.79 9.37 15.25
N HIS A 831 3.90 8.97 15.85
CA HIS A 831 3.97 7.84 16.78
C HIS A 831 3.16 8.11 18.03
N SER A 832 3.38 9.26 18.70
CA SER A 832 2.59 9.62 19.87
C SER A 832 1.12 9.88 19.55
N ARG A 833 0.78 10.32 18.32
CA ARG A 833 -0.62 10.37 17.86
C ARG A 833 -1.22 8.98 17.59
N ALA A 834 -0.41 7.97 17.26
CA ALA A 834 -0.85 6.58 17.16
C ALA A 834 -1.07 5.97 18.55
N GLU A 835 -0.14 6.17 19.49
CA GLU A 835 -0.30 5.80 20.91
C GLU A 835 -1.57 6.44 21.50
N ASP A 836 -1.81 7.72 21.21
CA ASP A 836 -3.03 8.46 21.57
C ASP A 836 -4.32 7.79 21.06
N LEU A 837 -4.27 7.15 19.89
CA LEU A 837 -5.41 6.48 19.27
C LEU A 837 -5.57 5.04 19.77
N GLU A 838 -4.47 4.35 20.05
CA GLU A 838 -4.43 3.02 20.67
C GLU A 838 -4.99 3.07 22.12
N ILE A 839 -4.57 4.07 22.91
CA ILE A 839 -5.13 4.33 24.24
C ILE A 839 -6.64 4.63 24.17
N LYS A 840 -7.09 5.40 23.18
CA LYS A 840 -8.53 5.67 22.97
C LYS A 840 -9.30 4.43 22.51
N ALA A 841 -8.69 3.57 21.70
CA ALA A 841 -9.27 2.29 21.29
C ALA A 841 -9.44 1.36 22.50
N HIS A 842 -8.39 1.14 23.30
CA HIS A 842 -8.46 0.35 24.52
C HIS A 842 -9.43 0.92 25.57
N HIS A 843 -9.56 2.25 25.66
CA HIS A 843 -10.57 2.87 26.51
C HIS A 843 -11.99 2.51 26.04
N ALA A 844 -12.28 2.64 24.74
CA ALA A 844 -13.56 2.27 24.15
C ALA A 844 -13.84 0.74 24.19
N GLU A 845 -12.82 -0.11 24.13
CA GLU A 845 -12.93 -1.55 24.37
C GLU A 845 -13.28 -1.87 25.84
N GLY A 846 -12.75 -1.07 26.77
CA GLY A 846 -13.10 -1.11 28.19
C GLY A 846 -14.55 -0.69 28.44
N GLU A 847 -14.98 0.45 27.89
CA GLU A 847 -16.37 0.93 27.96
C GLU A 847 -17.34 -0.08 27.33
N SER A 848 -17.02 -0.58 26.12
CA SER A 848 -17.79 -1.63 25.43
C SER A 848 -17.86 -2.92 26.24
N SER A 849 -16.79 -3.27 26.96
CA SER A 849 -16.80 -4.40 27.88
C SER A 849 -17.65 -4.16 29.14
N SER A 850 -17.68 -2.94 29.69
CA SER A 850 -18.59 -2.57 30.78
C SER A 850 -20.04 -2.66 30.32
N ILE A 851 -20.38 -1.99 29.22
CA ILE A 851 -21.73 -1.99 28.63
C ILE A 851 -22.18 -3.42 28.29
N ARG A 852 -21.28 -4.28 27.82
CA ARG A 852 -21.57 -5.71 27.58
C ARG A 852 -21.84 -6.48 28.87
N LEU A 853 -21.16 -6.19 29.97
CA LEU A 853 -21.44 -6.80 31.29
C LEU A 853 -22.76 -6.29 31.87
N GLU A 854 -23.05 -4.99 31.74
CA GLU A 854 -24.33 -4.39 32.12
C GLU A 854 -25.50 -4.99 31.32
N LEU A 855 -25.36 -5.13 29.99
CA LEU A 855 -26.36 -5.79 29.14
C LEU A 855 -26.55 -7.28 29.49
N LEU A 856 -25.50 -7.99 29.91
CA LEU A 856 -25.61 -9.37 30.41
C LEU A 856 -26.34 -9.42 31.76
N SER A 857 -26.11 -8.46 32.66
CA SER A 857 -26.84 -8.33 33.93
C SER A 857 -28.33 -8.05 33.68
N VAL A 858 -28.63 -7.08 32.82
CA VAL A 858 -30.01 -6.75 32.43
C VAL A 858 -30.69 -7.92 31.71
N ASP A 859 -29.96 -8.77 30.98
CA ASP A 859 -30.53 -10.00 30.43
C ASP A 859 -30.77 -11.09 31.48
N THR A 860 -29.93 -11.25 32.51
CA THR A 860 -30.24 -12.12 33.65
C THR A 860 -31.48 -11.62 34.39
N ASP A 861 -31.58 -10.33 34.67
CA ASP A 861 -32.74 -9.73 35.34
C ASP A 861 -34.02 -9.89 34.48
N ARG A 862 -33.90 -9.67 33.16
CA ARG A 862 -34.98 -9.91 32.20
C ARG A 862 -35.41 -11.38 32.13
N ARG A 863 -34.50 -12.33 32.30
CA ARG A 863 -34.83 -13.76 32.40
C ARG A 863 -35.55 -14.07 33.71
N HIS A 864 -35.08 -13.58 34.84
CA HIS A 864 -35.77 -13.76 36.13
C HIS A 864 -37.14 -13.07 36.18
N LEU A 865 -37.30 -11.92 35.53
CA LEU A 865 -38.61 -11.27 35.37
C LEU A 865 -39.55 -12.08 34.47
N ARG A 866 -39.06 -12.69 33.38
CA ARG A 866 -39.84 -13.65 32.59
C ARG A 866 -40.23 -14.87 33.39
N GLU A 867 -39.28 -15.52 34.07
CA GLU A 867 -39.53 -16.66 34.95
C GLU A 867 -40.60 -16.33 36.01
N ARG A 868 -40.61 -15.10 36.54
CA ARG A 868 -41.67 -14.63 37.46
C ARG A 868 -43.00 -14.39 36.75
N VAL A 869 -43.03 -13.86 35.52
CA VAL A 869 -44.24 -13.73 34.71
C VAL A 869 -44.79 -15.12 34.34
N ASP A 870 -43.97 -16.04 33.84
CA ASP A 870 -44.35 -17.43 33.53
C ASP A 870 -44.89 -18.18 34.77
N LEU A 871 -44.47 -17.81 35.98
CA LEU A 871 -45.03 -18.33 37.23
C LEU A 871 -46.37 -17.66 37.56
N LEU A 872 -46.47 -16.33 37.44
CA LEU A 872 -47.73 -15.59 37.64
C LEU A 872 -48.81 -16.00 36.61
N GLU A 873 -48.44 -16.29 35.37
CA GLU A 873 -49.35 -16.81 34.33
C GLU A 873 -49.83 -18.23 34.65
N LYS A 874 -49.00 -19.07 35.29
CA LYS A 874 -49.43 -20.38 35.83
C LYS A 874 -50.35 -20.21 37.03
N GLU A 875 -50.02 -19.35 37.99
CA GLU A 875 -50.89 -18.99 39.12
C GLU A 875 -52.27 -18.49 38.60
N ILE A 876 -52.27 -17.61 37.60
CA ILE A 876 -53.49 -17.11 36.93
C ILE A 876 -54.23 -18.24 36.19
N GLN A 877 -53.55 -19.13 35.47
CA GLN A 877 -54.19 -20.24 34.76
C GLN A 877 -54.79 -21.27 35.74
N GLU A 878 -54.14 -21.52 36.89
CA GLU A 878 -54.69 -22.33 37.98
C GLU A 878 -55.93 -21.67 38.59
N HIS A 879 -55.90 -20.35 38.81
CA HIS A 879 -57.09 -19.59 39.22
C HIS A 879 -58.21 -19.59 38.17
N ILE A 880 -57.90 -19.53 36.87
CA ILE A 880 -58.87 -19.66 35.77
C ILE A 880 -59.46 -21.07 35.74
N ASN A 881 -58.66 -22.11 35.96
CA ASN A 881 -59.13 -23.50 36.03
C ASN A 881 -60.05 -23.70 37.25
N ALA A 882 -59.70 -23.11 38.39
CA ALA A 882 -60.56 -23.09 39.57
C ALA A 882 -61.86 -22.30 39.32
N HIS A 883 -61.79 -21.17 38.60
CA HIS A 883 -62.97 -20.40 38.21
C HIS A 883 -63.91 -21.21 37.31
N HIS A 884 -63.39 -21.89 36.29
CA HIS A 884 -64.19 -22.80 35.44
C HIS A 884 -64.81 -23.96 36.25
N ALA A 885 -64.12 -24.46 37.28
CA ALA A 885 -64.69 -25.45 38.19
C ALA A 885 -65.82 -24.86 39.05
N TYR A 886 -65.67 -23.63 39.55
CA TYR A 886 -66.74 -22.92 40.25
C TYR A 886 -67.91 -22.56 39.32
N GLU A 887 -67.67 -22.11 38.09
CA GLU A 887 -68.71 -21.86 37.07
C GLU A 887 -69.44 -23.15 36.67
N SER A 888 -68.74 -24.28 36.65
CA SER A 888 -69.35 -25.60 36.43
C SER A 888 -70.23 -26.01 37.62
N GLN A 889 -69.79 -25.77 38.86
CA GLN A 889 -70.61 -25.97 40.06
C GLN A 889 -71.82 -25.04 40.07
N ILE A 890 -71.64 -23.74 39.83
CA ILE A 890 -72.71 -22.74 39.70
C ILE A 890 -73.68 -23.17 38.59
N SER A 891 -73.21 -23.55 37.41
CA SER A 891 -74.05 -24.05 36.31
C SER A 891 -74.83 -25.32 36.69
N SER A 892 -74.26 -26.19 37.53
CA SER A 892 -74.97 -27.35 38.08
C SER A 892 -76.05 -26.94 39.08
N MET A 893 -75.77 -25.92 39.92
CA MET A 893 -76.72 -25.35 40.88
C MET A 893 -77.81 -24.55 40.18
N THR A 894 -77.52 -23.81 39.12
CA THR A 894 -78.52 -23.15 38.26
C THR A 894 -79.41 -24.19 37.58
N LYS A 895 -78.88 -25.36 37.20
CA LYS A 895 -79.68 -26.47 36.64
C LYS A 895 -80.50 -27.23 37.69
N THR A 896 -80.12 -27.24 38.97
CA THR A 896 -80.97 -27.78 40.05
C THR A 896 -81.99 -26.76 40.52
N LEU A 897 -81.62 -25.48 40.61
CA LEU A 897 -82.53 -24.36 40.83
C LEU A 897 -83.58 -24.27 39.73
N SER A 898 -83.22 -24.31 38.44
CA SER A 898 -84.20 -24.28 37.35
C SER A 898 -85.17 -25.46 37.41
N LYS A 899 -84.71 -26.65 37.83
CA LYS A 899 -85.59 -27.82 38.07
C LYS A 899 -86.48 -27.68 39.31
N LEU A 900 -86.07 -26.90 40.31
CA LEU A 900 -86.89 -26.55 41.46
C LEU A 900 -87.88 -25.43 41.12
N GLU A 901 -87.50 -24.48 40.27
CA GLU A 901 -88.37 -23.46 39.69
C GLU A 901 -89.40 -24.07 38.73
N GLU A 902 -89.02 -25.04 37.89
CA GLU A 902 -89.94 -25.82 37.05
C GLU A 902 -90.93 -26.59 37.91
N LYS A 903 -90.49 -27.28 38.96
CA LYS A 903 -91.40 -27.92 39.94
C LYS A 903 -92.31 -26.90 40.61
N LEU A 904 -91.78 -25.76 41.03
CA LEU A 904 -92.57 -24.70 41.68
C LEU A 904 -93.53 -24.01 40.70
N ARG A 905 -93.24 -24.00 39.39
CA ARG A 905 -94.18 -23.65 38.33
C ARG A 905 -95.25 -24.71 38.16
N CYS A 906 -94.92 -26.00 38.08
CA CYS A 906 -95.92 -27.08 38.05
C CYS A 906 -96.86 -27.01 39.25
N GLU A 907 -96.33 -26.87 40.48
CA GLU A 907 -97.12 -26.67 41.71
C GLU A 907 -97.94 -25.36 41.66
N HIS A 908 -97.49 -24.32 40.96
CA HIS A 908 -98.24 -23.08 40.75
C HIS A 908 -99.35 -23.25 39.70
N ASP A 909 -99.10 -24.00 38.64
CA ASP A 909 -100.04 -24.28 37.55
C ASP A 909 -101.10 -25.29 38.02
N GLU A 910 -100.73 -26.29 38.82
CA GLU A 910 -101.64 -27.18 39.56
C GLU A 910 -102.46 -26.40 40.59
N LYS A 911 -101.85 -25.43 41.30
CA LYS A 911 -102.61 -24.49 42.14
C LYS A 911 -103.54 -23.61 41.30
N ALA A 912 -103.17 -23.24 40.08
CA ALA A 912 -104.00 -22.44 39.17
C ALA A 912 -105.16 -23.25 38.59
N THR A 913 -104.97 -24.53 38.26
CA THR A 913 -106.06 -25.44 37.88
C THR A 913 -106.97 -25.72 39.07
N ILE A 914 -106.44 -25.97 40.27
CA ILE A 914 -107.26 -26.09 41.50
C ILE A 914 -108.04 -24.80 41.78
N LEU A 915 -107.48 -23.60 41.52
CA LEU A 915 -108.21 -22.33 41.63
C LEU A 915 -109.25 -22.14 40.52
N SER A 916 -109.00 -22.67 39.32
CA SER A 916 -109.98 -22.74 38.22
C SER A 916 -111.13 -23.69 38.56
N ASP A 917 -110.84 -24.85 39.13
CA ASP A 917 -111.83 -25.84 39.58
C ASP A 917 -112.64 -25.34 40.78
N LEU A 918 -112.01 -24.64 41.72
CA LEU A 918 -112.70 -23.94 42.80
C LEU A 918 -113.58 -22.80 42.24
N SER A 919 -113.19 -22.18 41.13
CA SER A 919 -114.00 -21.18 40.41
C SER A 919 -115.15 -21.82 39.62
N SER A 920 -114.96 -22.98 39.00
CA SER A 920 -116.03 -23.73 38.32
C SER A 920 -117.02 -24.34 39.32
N LEU A 921 -116.56 -24.74 40.50
CA LEU A 921 -117.39 -25.10 41.65
C LEU A 921 -118.16 -23.89 42.20
N ARG A 922 -117.57 -22.70 42.23
CA ARG A 922 -118.30 -21.45 42.57
C ARG A 922 -119.37 -21.13 41.51
N GLU A 923 -119.07 -21.28 40.23
CA GLU A 923 -120.08 -21.18 39.17
C GLU A 923 -121.18 -22.25 39.32
N LEU A 924 -120.83 -23.49 39.69
CA LEU A 924 -121.79 -24.56 39.93
C LEU A 924 -122.69 -24.23 41.12
N CYS A 925 -122.14 -23.66 42.20
CA CYS A 925 -122.93 -23.14 43.32
C CYS A 925 -123.85 -21.99 42.87
N ILE A 926 -123.38 -21.06 42.03
CA ILE A 926 -124.24 -19.99 41.47
C ILE A 926 -125.34 -20.57 40.57
N LYS A 927 -125.06 -21.64 39.80
CA LYS A 927 -126.05 -22.37 38.99
C LYS A 927 -127.05 -23.16 39.86
N LEU A 928 -126.62 -23.66 41.02
CA LEU A 928 -127.48 -24.30 42.03
C LEU A 928 -128.35 -23.28 42.78
N ASP A 929 -127.79 -22.14 43.21
CA ASP A 929 -128.57 -21.10 43.87
C ASP A 929 -129.54 -20.42 42.90
N SER A 930 -129.17 -20.17 41.64
CA SER A 930 -130.09 -19.62 40.64
C SER A 930 -131.18 -20.61 40.19
N SER A 931 -130.91 -21.93 40.16
CA SER A 931 -131.96 -22.94 39.94
C SER A 931 -132.86 -23.13 41.17
N LYS A 932 -132.33 -23.02 42.39
CA LYS A 932 -133.10 -22.90 43.64
C LYS A 932 -133.99 -21.65 43.65
N GLU A 933 -133.49 -20.49 43.21
CA GLU A 933 -134.32 -19.30 43.03
C GLU A 933 -135.37 -19.47 41.92
N PHE A 934 -135.03 -20.15 40.82
CA PHE A 934 -135.98 -20.44 39.74
C PHE A 934 -137.14 -21.34 40.25
N ILE A 935 -136.82 -22.38 41.03
CA ILE A 935 -137.81 -23.22 41.71
C ILE A 935 -138.63 -22.39 42.71
N ALA A 936 -138.00 -21.51 43.50
CA ALA A 936 -138.72 -20.63 44.43
C ALA A 936 -139.68 -19.66 43.71
N ARG A 937 -139.27 -19.08 42.58
CA ARG A 937 -140.12 -18.24 41.72
C ARG A 937 -141.27 -19.03 41.09
N GLN A 938 -141.02 -20.25 40.65
CA GLN A 938 -142.05 -21.14 40.08
C GLN A 938 -143.05 -21.63 41.13
N LEU A 939 -142.60 -21.87 42.37
CA LEU A 939 -143.46 -22.22 43.49
C LEU A 939 -144.29 -21.00 43.93
N ALA A 940 -143.71 -19.80 43.94
CA ALA A 940 -144.44 -18.56 44.16
C ALA A 940 -145.49 -18.27 43.06
N SER A 941 -145.18 -18.50 41.78
CA SER A 941 -146.18 -18.34 40.71
C SER A 941 -147.31 -19.36 40.83
N LYS A 942 -147.02 -20.61 41.22
CA LYS A 942 -148.05 -21.61 41.54
C LYS A 942 -148.88 -21.24 42.77
N ASN A 943 -148.32 -20.54 43.76
CA ASN A 943 -149.08 -20.03 44.90
C ASN A 943 -150.04 -18.90 44.49
N ILE A 944 -149.61 -17.98 43.61
CA ILE A 944 -150.48 -16.91 43.05
C ILE A 944 -151.58 -17.50 42.16
N GLU A 945 -151.29 -18.56 41.39
CA GLU A 945 -152.34 -19.31 40.67
C GLU A 945 -153.33 -19.99 41.64
N TYR A 946 -152.86 -20.51 42.78
CA TYR A 946 -153.72 -21.12 43.80
C TYR A 946 -154.62 -20.09 44.50
N GLU A 947 -154.09 -18.90 44.79
CA GLU A 947 -154.86 -17.77 45.32
C GLU A 947 -155.89 -17.26 44.31
N ARG A 948 -155.56 -17.19 43.01
CA ARG A 948 -156.54 -16.90 41.95
C ARG A 948 -157.66 -17.93 41.88
N VAL A 949 -157.36 -19.22 41.93
CA VAL A 949 -158.39 -20.27 41.92
C VAL A 949 -159.28 -20.20 43.17
N LEU A 950 -158.76 -19.72 44.31
CA LEU A 950 -159.58 -19.42 45.50
C LEU A 950 -160.48 -18.19 45.29
N GLU A 951 -159.99 -17.11 44.69
CA GLU A 951 -160.82 -15.95 44.31
C GLU A 951 -161.90 -16.33 43.28
N GLU A 952 -161.58 -17.17 42.29
CA GLU A 952 -162.53 -17.72 41.31
C GLU A 952 -163.62 -18.55 42.01
N VAL A 953 -163.28 -19.33 43.05
CA VAL A 953 -164.25 -20.08 43.87
C VAL A 953 -165.12 -19.18 44.75
N GLU A 954 -164.60 -18.08 45.33
CA GLU A 954 -165.41 -17.11 46.08
C GLU A 954 -166.31 -16.26 45.15
N THR A 955 -165.87 -15.95 43.92
CA THR A 955 -166.75 -15.34 42.91
C THR A 955 -167.87 -16.29 42.47
N ALA A 956 -167.57 -17.57 42.24
CA ALA A 956 -168.60 -18.57 41.92
C ALA A 956 -169.61 -18.78 43.08
N LYS A 957 -169.17 -18.67 44.35
CA LYS A 957 -170.08 -18.66 45.52
C LYS A 957 -170.98 -17.42 45.52
N THR A 958 -170.43 -16.24 45.25
CA THR A 958 -171.22 -15.00 45.29
C THR A 958 -172.20 -14.89 44.11
N GLU A 959 -171.88 -15.44 42.93
CA GLU A 959 -172.85 -15.68 41.85
C GLU A 959 -173.97 -16.65 42.28
N ALA A 960 -173.64 -17.75 42.96
CA ALA A 960 -174.63 -18.70 43.47
C ALA A 960 -175.57 -18.09 44.52
N GLU A 961 -175.09 -17.14 45.33
CA GLU A 961 -175.96 -16.35 46.23
C GLU A 961 -176.81 -15.30 45.48
N LEU A 962 -176.30 -14.72 44.40
CA LEU A 962 -177.05 -13.80 43.54
C LEU A 962 -178.23 -14.52 42.87
N LEU A 963 -177.98 -15.71 42.32
CA LEU A 963 -178.98 -16.59 41.71
C LEU A 963 -180.04 -17.05 42.74
N LYS A 964 -179.65 -17.35 43.99
CA LYS A 964 -180.60 -17.62 45.07
C LYS A 964 -181.48 -16.41 45.40
N LYS A 965 -180.92 -15.19 45.39
CA LYS A 965 -181.69 -13.96 45.59
C LYS A 965 -182.68 -13.73 44.45
N GLN A 966 -182.28 -13.96 43.19
CA GLN A 966 -183.21 -13.93 42.05
C GLN A 966 -184.36 -14.96 42.20
N LEU A 967 -184.06 -16.22 42.54
CA LEU A 967 -185.09 -17.26 42.69
C LEU A 967 -186.03 -16.98 43.89
N SER A 968 -185.54 -16.31 44.94
CA SER A 968 -186.41 -15.80 46.02
C SER A 968 -187.27 -14.61 45.58
N SER A 969 -186.76 -13.74 44.69
CA SER A 969 -187.52 -12.60 44.16
C SER A 969 -188.63 -13.04 43.20
N GLU A 970 -188.42 -14.10 42.39
CA GLU A 970 -189.50 -14.65 41.56
C GLU A 970 -190.62 -15.28 42.41
N ARG A 971 -190.28 -15.94 43.52
CA ARG A 971 -191.30 -16.42 44.49
C ARG A 971 -192.09 -15.26 45.11
N ILE A 972 -191.45 -14.15 45.43
CA ILE A 972 -192.13 -12.94 45.89
C ILE A 972 -193.00 -12.32 44.77
N THR A 973 -192.65 -12.45 43.49
CA THR A 973 -193.56 -12.05 42.39
C THR A 973 -194.76 -13.00 42.23
N VAL A 974 -194.63 -14.28 42.59
CA VAL A 974 -195.78 -15.20 42.66
C VAL A 974 -196.70 -14.82 43.83
N ASP A 975 -196.18 -14.65 45.05
CA ASP A 975 -196.96 -14.18 46.22
C ASP A 975 -197.68 -12.85 45.94
N ASN A 976 -197.01 -11.92 45.24
CA ASN A 976 -197.61 -10.63 44.86
C ASN A 976 -198.69 -10.76 43.79
N LEU A 977 -198.60 -11.74 42.87
CA LEU A 977 -199.66 -12.01 41.90
C LEU A 977 -200.86 -12.72 42.53
N GLU A 978 -200.65 -13.62 43.49
CA GLU A 978 -201.74 -14.25 44.24
C GLU A 978 -202.42 -13.27 45.21
N THR A 979 -201.68 -12.38 45.87
CA THR A 979 -202.26 -11.30 46.68
C THR A 979 -202.91 -10.20 45.84
N LEU A 980 -202.47 -9.93 44.60
CA LEU A 980 -203.21 -9.09 43.66
C LEU A 980 -204.49 -9.75 43.13
N LEU A 981 -204.58 -11.09 43.12
CA LEU A 981 -205.82 -11.84 42.84
C LEU A 981 -206.77 -11.89 44.05
N ALA A 982 -206.26 -11.95 45.27
CA ALA A 982 -207.08 -12.01 46.49
C ALA A 982 -207.50 -10.64 47.04
N THR A 983 -206.64 -9.62 46.99
CA THR A 983 -207.03 -8.23 47.32
C THR A 983 -207.93 -7.61 46.25
N ASN A 984 -208.12 -8.29 45.11
CA ASN A 984 -209.22 -8.01 44.19
C ASN A 984 -210.58 -8.29 44.87
N ARG A 985 -210.70 -9.37 45.67
CA ARG A 985 -211.91 -9.68 46.45
C ARG A 985 -212.12 -8.73 47.63
N ASP A 986 -211.06 -8.34 48.33
CA ASP A 986 -211.17 -7.29 49.37
C ASP A 986 -211.62 -5.95 48.77
N LYS A 987 -211.20 -5.63 47.54
CA LYS A 987 -211.63 -4.43 46.82
C LYS A 987 -213.05 -4.56 46.25
N GLU A 988 -213.50 -5.74 45.84
CA GLU A 988 -214.93 -5.97 45.55
C GLU A 988 -215.80 -5.66 46.78
N PHE A 989 -215.38 -6.04 48.00
CA PHE A 989 -216.18 -5.79 49.21
C PHE A 989 -216.02 -4.39 49.83
N GLN A 990 -214.83 -3.79 49.81
CA GLN A 990 -214.66 -2.39 50.22
C GLN A 990 -215.27 -1.41 49.20
N SER A 991 -215.43 -1.80 47.94
CA SER A 991 -216.28 -1.08 46.97
C SER A 991 -217.76 -1.08 47.36
N HIS A 992 -218.19 -1.93 48.31
CA HIS A 992 -219.55 -1.97 48.84
C HIS A 992 -219.74 -1.11 50.10
N ILE A 993 -218.73 -1.00 50.98
CA ILE A 993 -218.77 -0.10 52.15
C ILE A 993 -218.52 1.35 51.74
N THR A 994 -217.58 1.60 50.82
CA THR A 994 -217.39 2.94 50.25
C THR A 994 -218.53 3.37 49.32
N SER A 995 -219.44 2.46 48.93
CA SER A 995 -220.78 2.86 48.46
C SER A 995 -221.55 3.54 49.59
N HIS A 996 -221.75 2.88 50.73
CA HIS A 996 -222.57 3.43 51.82
C HIS A 996 -221.99 4.72 52.45
N GLU A 997 -220.67 4.85 52.57
CA GLU A 997 -220.04 6.09 53.03
C GLU A 997 -220.19 7.22 51.99
N LYS A 998 -220.25 6.90 50.69
CA LYS A 998 -220.67 7.85 49.66
C LYS A 998 -222.16 8.16 49.75
N ASP A 999 -223.03 7.16 49.91
CA ASP A 999 -224.48 7.33 50.04
C ASP A 999 -224.85 8.26 51.20
N SER A 1000 -224.10 8.20 52.31
CA SER A 1000 -224.34 9.03 53.50
C SER A 1000 -223.99 10.51 53.32
N GLU A 1001 -222.97 10.84 52.51
CA GLU A 1001 -222.65 12.23 52.13
C GLU A 1001 -223.43 12.67 50.88
N ILE A 1002 -223.82 11.74 50.01
CA ILE A 1002 -224.72 11.97 48.87
C ILE A 1002 -226.11 12.40 49.35
N LEU A 1003 -226.66 11.76 50.39
CA LEU A 1003 -227.89 12.21 51.04
C LEU A 1003 -227.81 13.68 51.48
N ARG A 1004 -226.63 14.10 51.98
CA ARG A 1004 -226.38 15.45 52.48
C ARG A 1004 -226.05 16.48 51.39
N LEU A 1005 -225.58 16.03 50.22
CA LEU A 1005 -225.27 16.87 49.06
C LEU A 1005 -226.38 16.91 48.01
N GLN A 1006 -227.27 15.93 47.96
CA GLN A 1006 -228.50 15.99 47.14
C GLN A 1006 -229.44 17.10 47.64
N ASP A 1007 -229.70 17.17 48.96
CA ASP A 1007 -230.53 18.22 49.56
C ASP A 1007 -229.96 19.64 49.36
N MET A 1008 -228.62 19.79 49.29
CA MET A 1008 -227.97 21.08 49.08
C MET A 1008 -227.81 21.45 47.59
N LEU A 1009 -227.58 20.50 46.69
CA LEU A 1009 -227.43 20.81 45.26
C LEU A 1009 -228.78 21.02 44.57
N ALA A 1010 -229.85 20.33 44.97
CA ALA A 1010 -231.20 20.60 44.45
C ALA A 1010 -231.65 22.06 44.65
N ILE A 1011 -231.24 22.68 45.76
CA ILE A 1011 -231.52 24.09 46.08
C ILE A 1011 -230.70 25.05 45.18
N SER A 1012 -229.60 24.61 44.55
CA SER A 1012 -228.73 25.45 43.70
C SER A 1012 -228.81 25.17 42.19
N GLU A 1013 -229.16 23.95 41.76
CA GLU A 1013 -229.55 23.67 40.36
C GLU A 1013 -230.83 24.42 39.95
N SER A 1014 -231.69 24.75 40.94
CA SER A 1014 -232.81 25.69 40.78
C SER A 1014 -232.39 27.11 40.32
N LYS A 1015 -231.10 27.47 40.39
CA LYS A 1015 -230.58 28.81 40.08
C LYS A 1015 -229.53 28.84 38.97
N LEU A 1016 -228.66 27.83 38.84
CA LEU A 1016 -227.67 27.84 37.74
C LEU A 1016 -228.34 27.68 36.35
N SER A 1017 -229.56 27.16 36.32
CA SER A 1017 -230.42 27.13 35.13
C SER A 1017 -230.88 28.51 34.62
N SER A 1018 -230.66 29.63 35.34
CA SER A 1018 -231.05 30.98 34.88
C SER A 1018 -229.92 31.84 34.29
N HIS A 1019 -228.66 31.77 34.76
CA HIS A 1019 -227.60 32.71 34.34
C HIS A 1019 -226.55 32.18 33.35
N ILE A 1020 -226.49 30.87 33.05
CA ILE A 1020 -225.83 30.40 31.81
C ILE A 1020 -226.61 30.86 30.55
N ARG A 1021 -227.83 31.39 30.71
CA ARG A 1021 -228.56 32.13 29.67
C ARG A 1021 -228.01 33.55 29.41
N GLU A 1022 -227.16 34.08 30.29
CA GLU A 1022 -226.70 35.48 30.26
C GLU A 1022 -225.30 35.62 29.66
N THR A 1023 -224.37 34.68 29.91
CA THR A 1023 -223.03 34.70 29.29
C THR A 1023 -223.04 34.34 27.79
N ASN A 1024 -224.18 33.85 27.27
CA ASN A 1024 -224.45 33.78 25.83
C ASN A 1024 -224.68 35.16 25.17
N ALA A 1025 -224.75 36.26 25.94
CA ALA A 1025 -225.02 37.60 25.41
C ALA A 1025 -223.79 38.49 25.14
N LEU A 1026 -222.59 38.18 25.65
CA LEU A 1026 -221.46 39.14 25.65
C LEU A 1026 -220.09 38.67 25.10
N ARG A 1027 -219.82 37.38 24.91
CA ARG A 1027 -218.64 36.98 24.10
C ARG A 1027 -218.77 37.25 22.59
N ALA A 1028 -219.88 37.88 22.18
CA ALA A 1028 -220.08 38.51 20.88
C ALA A 1028 -219.64 39.99 20.82
N LYS A 1029 -218.87 40.52 21.81
CA LYS A 1029 -218.51 41.95 21.86
C LYS A 1029 -217.02 42.30 22.05
N ILE A 1030 -216.10 41.34 22.19
CA ILE A 1030 -214.65 41.56 22.03
C ILE A 1030 -214.00 40.30 21.43
N ALA A 1031 -213.50 40.25 20.19
CA ALA A 1031 -213.76 41.06 18.99
C ALA A 1031 -213.34 42.55 18.88
N GLN A 1032 -212.66 43.16 19.87
CA GLN A 1032 -212.51 44.64 19.88
C GLN A 1032 -211.07 45.18 19.77
N PHE A 1033 -210.11 44.81 20.63
CA PHE A 1033 -208.77 45.42 20.63
C PHE A 1033 -207.62 44.44 20.93
N GLN A 1034 -206.55 44.48 20.11
CA GLN A 1034 -205.38 43.59 20.20
C GLN A 1034 -204.12 44.24 19.56
N SER A 1035 -203.62 45.36 20.11
CA SER A 1035 -202.50 46.17 19.57
C SER A 1035 -201.80 47.06 20.63
N ASP A 1036 -200.44 47.05 20.70
CA ASP A 1036 -199.45 48.07 21.24
C ASP A 1036 -198.24 47.50 22.11
N HIS A 1037 -196.92 47.68 21.75
CA HIS A 1037 -195.68 47.52 22.64
C HIS A 1037 -194.22 47.77 22.02
N GLU A 1038 -193.17 48.30 22.78
CA GLU A 1038 -191.66 48.49 22.49
C GLU A 1038 -190.84 49.08 23.75
N VAL A 1039 -189.49 49.37 23.97
CA VAL A 1039 -188.07 49.03 23.48
C VAL A 1039 -186.87 49.70 24.35
N LEU A 1040 -185.55 49.68 23.95
CA LEU A 1040 -184.28 50.48 24.35
C LEU A 1040 -183.11 49.94 25.31
N LYS A 1041 -181.80 50.38 25.14
CA LYS A 1041 -180.57 50.36 26.09
C LYS A 1041 -179.12 50.76 25.52
N ARG A 1042 -178.04 51.08 26.34
CA ARG A 1042 -176.54 51.26 26.03
C ARG A 1042 -175.54 51.58 27.24
N GLN A 1043 -174.17 51.58 27.09
CA GLN A 1043 -173.07 51.76 28.16
C GLN A 1043 -171.59 52.20 27.69
N LEU A 1044 -170.53 52.29 28.56
CA LEU A 1044 -169.17 52.98 28.40
C LEU A 1044 -167.93 52.48 29.27
N THR A 1045 -166.61 52.79 28.97
CA THR A 1045 -165.31 52.35 29.67
C THR A 1045 -164.00 53.26 29.56
N THR A 1046 -162.87 52.99 30.30
CA THR A 1046 -161.50 53.71 30.45
C THR A 1046 -160.34 52.78 31.05
N GLU A 1047 -159.00 52.99 31.33
CA GLU A 1047 -157.84 53.98 31.19
C GLU A 1047 -156.38 53.33 31.48
N GLN A 1048 -155.19 54.04 31.58
CA GLN A 1048 -153.78 53.42 31.73
C GLN A 1048 -152.54 54.23 32.40
N PHE A 1049 -151.23 53.97 32.03
CA PHE A 1049 -149.84 54.51 32.44
C PHE A 1049 -148.93 53.71 33.48
N GLU A 1050 -147.57 53.81 33.74
CA GLU A 1050 -146.33 54.61 33.33
C GLU A 1050 -144.90 53.86 33.37
N ARG A 1051 -143.75 54.44 33.86
CA ARG A 1051 -142.26 54.05 33.79
C ARG A 1051 -141.77 52.81 34.59
N GLU A 1052 -140.60 52.15 34.42
CA GLU A 1052 -139.34 52.22 33.59
C GLU A 1052 -138.10 53.11 33.98
N ARG A 1053 -136.99 52.50 34.51
CA ARG A 1053 -135.52 52.84 34.39
C ARG A 1053 -134.61 52.29 35.54
N ALA A 1054 -133.28 52.33 35.32
CA ALA A 1054 -132.14 52.25 36.28
C ALA A 1054 -131.63 50.86 36.78
N ILE A 1055 -130.36 50.59 37.17
CA ILE A 1055 -128.95 51.02 36.83
C ILE A 1055 -128.01 50.70 38.05
N GLN A 1056 -126.71 50.38 37.82
CA GLN A 1056 -125.56 50.38 38.79
C GLN A 1056 -125.52 49.31 39.92
N GLU A 1057 -124.37 48.96 40.55
CA GLU A 1057 -122.91 48.90 40.21
C GLU A 1057 -122.27 47.84 41.17
N MET A 1058 -121.27 46.97 40.90
CA MET A 1058 -120.01 46.97 40.12
C MET A 1058 -118.75 47.58 40.79
N ARG A 1059 -118.57 47.40 42.12
CA ARG A 1059 -117.45 47.91 42.96
C ARG A 1059 -117.12 46.95 44.14
N ARG A 1060 -115.95 46.94 44.83
CA ARG A 1060 -114.51 47.21 44.54
C ARG A 1060 -113.66 47.13 45.85
N HIS A 1061 -112.40 46.64 45.80
CA HIS A 1061 -111.29 46.83 46.79
C HIS A 1061 -111.48 46.24 48.22
N GLY A 1062 -110.53 46.12 49.18
CA GLY A 1062 -109.06 46.39 49.36
C GLY A 1062 -108.75 46.63 50.87
N LEU A 1063 -107.52 46.71 51.46
CA LEU A 1063 -106.11 46.37 51.15
C LEU A 1063 -105.19 46.64 52.40
N ALA A 1064 -103.93 46.13 52.48
CA ALA A 1064 -102.82 46.56 53.40
C ALA A 1064 -102.99 46.33 54.96
N SER A 1065 -101.98 46.42 55.88
CA SER A 1065 -100.50 46.21 55.89
C SER A 1065 -99.91 46.24 57.36
N THR A 1066 -98.58 46.09 57.52
CA THR A 1066 -97.63 46.52 58.61
C THR A 1066 -97.38 45.77 59.97
N LEU A 1067 -96.09 45.43 60.17
CA LEU A 1067 -95.18 45.62 61.36
C LEU A 1067 -95.15 44.65 62.58
N TRP A 1068 -94.06 44.75 63.37
CA TRP A 1068 -93.49 43.73 64.28
C TRP A 1068 -93.61 44.02 65.80
N THR A 1069 -93.63 43.00 66.68
CA THR A 1069 -92.59 42.71 67.73
C THR A 1069 -92.97 41.62 68.79
N SER A 1070 -91.98 40.79 69.18
CA SER A 1070 -91.75 40.02 70.44
C SER A 1070 -92.87 39.41 71.34
N SER A 1071 -92.83 38.06 71.50
CA SER A 1071 -92.69 37.23 72.75
C SER A 1071 -93.48 37.49 74.07
N PRO A 1072 -93.70 36.50 75.00
CA PRO A 1072 -93.59 35.01 74.91
C PRO A 1072 -94.68 34.15 75.64
N CYS A 1073 -94.74 32.84 75.29
CA CYS A 1073 -95.07 31.64 76.13
C CYS A 1073 -96.49 31.26 76.68
N ARG A 1074 -96.82 29.94 76.51
CA ARG A 1074 -97.71 29.00 77.28
C ARG A 1074 -99.26 28.92 77.06
N SER A 1075 -99.70 27.91 76.26
CA SER A 1075 -100.63 26.74 76.54
C SER A 1075 -101.97 26.86 77.35
N PRO A 1076 -103.02 25.97 77.24
CA PRO A 1076 -103.24 24.75 76.41
C PRO A 1076 -104.69 24.48 75.79
N SER A 1077 -104.81 23.41 74.98
CA SER A 1077 -105.93 22.40 74.77
C SER A 1077 -107.44 22.70 74.46
N ARG A 1078 -107.92 22.12 73.31
CA ARG A 1078 -109.20 21.38 72.98
C ARG A 1078 -110.64 22.00 72.86
N THR A 1079 -111.26 21.76 71.67
CA THR A 1079 -112.69 21.40 71.30
C THR A 1079 -113.93 22.35 71.33
N SER A 1080 -114.50 22.63 70.13
CA SER A 1080 -115.96 22.63 69.73
C SER A 1080 -116.97 23.71 70.25
N PRO A 1081 -118.24 23.84 69.74
CA PRO A 1081 -118.77 23.99 68.35
C PRO A 1081 -119.90 25.08 68.20
N SER A 1082 -120.70 25.05 67.08
CA SER A 1082 -122.07 25.64 66.85
C SER A 1082 -122.24 27.17 66.60
N HIS A 1083 -123.30 27.78 66.00
CA HIS A 1083 -124.42 27.48 65.02
C HIS A 1083 -125.30 28.79 64.87
N THR A 1084 -126.28 29.10 63.98
CA THR A 1084 -126.82 28.71 62.62
C THR A 1084 -127.92 29.74 62.18
N SER A 1085 -128.60 29.54 61.02
CA SER A 1085 -130.01 29.96 60.68
C SER A 1085 -130.33 31.45 60.37
N PRO A 1086 -131.54 31.83 59.85
CA PRO A 1086 -132.75 31.07 59.43
C PRO A 1086 -132.80 30.83 57.89
N SER A 1087 -133.88 30.80 57.06
CA SER A 1087 -135.38 30.98 57.07
C SER A 1087 -135.95 30.50 55.69
N LEU A 1088 -137.23 30.41 55.28
CA LEU A 1088 -138.65 30.14 55.72
C LEU A 1088 -139.50 30.07 54.40
N THR A 1089 -140.85 29.99 54.21
CA THR A 1089 -142.08 30.06 55.04
C THR A 1089 -143.32 29.44 54.30
N SER A 1090 -144.22 28.74 55.03
CA SER A 1090 -145.72 28.75 54.99
C SER A 1090 -146.57 28.45 53.70
N PRO A 1091 -147.91 28.18 53.81
CA PRO A 1091 -148.78 28.13 55.00
C PRO A 1091 -149.74 26.90 55.16
N SER A 1092 -150.26 26.76 56.40
CA SER A 1092 -151.54 26.11 56.82
C SER A 1092 -151.71 24.59 56.62
N ARG A 1093 -152.26 23.80 57.58
CA ARG A 1093 -152.87 24.01 58.93
C ARG A 1093 -153.03 22.60 59.59
N THR A 1094 -153.51 22.29 60.81
CA THR A 1094 -153.49 22.75 62.24
C THR A 1094 -154.37 21.73 63.02
N SER A 1095 -154.33 21.42 64.32
CA SER A 1095 -153.56 21.77 65.55
C SER A 1095 -154.19 20.95 66.72
N PRO A 1096 -153.61 20.75 67.94
CA PRO A 1096 -152.44 21.37 68.58
C PRO A 1096 -151.19 20.46 68.51
N SER A 1097 -150.56 19.81 69.52
CA SER A 1097 -150.57 19.72 71.01
C SER A 1097 -149.36 18.88 71.46
N ARG A 1098 -148.78 18.91 72.67
CA ARG A 1098 -148.76 19.80 73.87
C ARG A 1098 -147.58 19.31 74.76
N SER A 1099 -146.92 20.05 75.65
CA SER A 1099 -146.64 21.50 75.75
C SER A 1099 -145.72 21.79 76.97
N SER A 1100 -144.63 22.54 76.76
CA SER A 1100 -143.87 23.36 77.77
C SER A 1100 -142.94 22.64 78.77
N PRO A 1101 -141.66 23.07 79.07
CA PRO A 1101 -140.78 24.20 78.62
C PRO A 1101 -139.41 23.68 78.01
N SER A 1102 -138.14 24.20 78.06
CA SER A 1102 -137.39 25.36 78.68
C SER A 1102 -136.11 25.86 77.89
N HIS A 1103 -134.91 26.04 78.50
CA HIS A 1103 -133.69 26.83 78.06
C HIS A 1103 -132.30 26.17 78.47
N ARG A 1104 -131.03 26.69 78.42
CA ARG A 1104 -130.35 28.03 78.27
C ARG A 1104 -128.77 28.01 78.05
N SER A 1105 -128.22 28.75 77.06
CA SER A 1105 -126.86 29.42 76.93
C SER A 1105 -125.44 28.70 76.80
N PRO A 1106 -124.35 29.37 76.26
CA PRO A 1106 -123.00 28.79 75.89
C PRO A 1106 -121.67 29.60 76.20
N SER A 1107 -120.41 29.11 75.91
CA SER A 1107 -119.18 29.94 75.50
C SER A 1107 -117.78 29.23 75.16
N ARG A 1108 -117.06 29.62 74.04
CA ARG A 1108 -115.55 29.79 73.72
C ARG A 1108 -114.50 28.76 73.06
N LYS A 1109 -113.84 29.17 71.92
CA LYS A 1109 -112.38 29.11 71.39
C LYS A 1109 -111.69 27.88 70.63
N SER A 1110 -110.57 28.15 69.87
CA SER A 1110 -109.75 27.22 68.96
C SER A 1110 -108.31 27.73 68.49
N SER A 1111 -107.39 26.96 67.80
CA SER A 1111 -106.34 27.39 66.74
C SER A 1111 -105.01 26.55 66.45
N ASN A 1112 -104.53 26.48 65.16
CA ASN A 1112 -103.12 26.54 64.54
C ASN A 1112 -102.04 25.40 64.27
N SER A 1113 -100.97 25.72 63.47
CA SER A 1113 -99.94 24.86 62.76
C SER A 1113 -98.55 25.52 62.38
N PRO A 1114 -97.50 24.82 61.79
CA PRO A 1114 -96.07 25.26 61.54
C PRO A 1114 -95.45 25.09 60.08
N ASP A 1115 -94.14 25.41 59.80
CA ASP A 1115 -93.43 25.31 58.45
C ASP A 1115 -91.82 25.30 58.39
N HIS A 1116 -91.20 25.36 57.17
CA HIS A 1116 -89.80 25.11 56.64
C HIS A 1116 -88.56 26.04 56.93
N SER A 1117 -87.35 25.60 56.50
CA SER A 1117 -86.19 26.45 56.03
C SER A 1117 -85.28 25.73 54.97
N HIS A 1118 -84.39 26.44 54.23
CA HIS A 1118 -83.81 25.98 52.93
C HIS A 1118 -82.27 25.82 52.84
N LEU A 1119 -81.82 24.89 51.97
CA LEU A 1119 -80.42 24.47 51.68
C LEU A 1119 -79.70 23.87 52.91
N ARG A 1120 -78.72 22.97 52.79
CA ARG A 1120 -77.91 22.54 51.63
C ARG A 1120 -77.69 21.03 51.65
#